data_AF-A0A1C4ZQQ4-F1
#
_entry.id   AF-A0A1C4ZQQ4-F1
#
_cell.length_a   1.000
_cell.length_b   1.000
_cell.length_c   1.000
_cell.angle_alpha   90.00
_cell.angle_beta   90.00
_cell.angle_gamma   90.00
#
_symmetry.space_group_name_H-M   'P 1'
#
loop_
_entity.id
_entity.type
_entity.pdbx_description
1 polymer ?
#
loop_
_entity_poly.entity_id
_entity_poly.type
_entity_poly.pdbx_seq_one_letter_code
_entity_poly.pdbx_strand_id
1 'polypeptide(L)'
;MIHVAPVRRSYPLLAVAIVLVLLGAGVVWGVGDALGLSHTPAAVPREDVAAAPQRVVAPAPRLASMVVPEEPRTIKAAAAVADALVSRGLPRPVVNPPAPGHTPAARTATIAPPAAGTQTTAGPATGSRQAGAAGTAAPSAPAGTALTTLRAGVLATLATAPESYRLSVRGTELAVEGADIAGTAAGLYRLADRIRSGTEALPPAEAGRVVTPRLGLRLTDAGSVGREPDPAAFAAGDDYNLNADVVGQALLPQAPWVDAEAVARIDEQFRQFVDHSVAQGYNAVVVPGFLEYVTFAKVGDGHAVYPPGDTHVERAKAMVAAFGPVFRYAEEMGVRVFLLTDMLAVSPPLEAYLTRTVGGLDVADPRLWAVYQAGLAELFENMPFVDGLMVRIGEGGEVYAEDGWDYSSKLAVTTDASVRAMLRALLDTAGKAGKEVIFRTWTVGVGAVGDLHTNPESYAQVLGGFDDPHLIVSTKYTLGDFYSHLPLNTTLLAGEHRRIVEFQARREFEAFGSLPNDLGPLHRQALREFLAANPKIEGVWNWTQDGGPLRAGPMSLYLRTGFWQLYDLNTYAVARLAWDPDADPAQVTADWAYRTFSGDPATVAAIGQAMALSREAVTKGLYIGPYADKSVRALGLEPPPMMWIFEWDIPTGDSAALDSIYAVTGGRVDAAIDEGDQAVALARRMRDLVAATDPASWRDAGLREHFTSTLDYQVNLFETLGAYRTMVLRHAQWLDTGSADAYDGWRLAETAYRGARDVHRQRYGTDLDLPAYNFTAADLGAQRADRDPAMAWAARVLLGLILVVVLIGGRGRGFGGAAARGLLVGAVRPWRVAALPAPRSRADRVLVWLVPAVVLVASRLVFTWFAAPAHLLVTLGGWALFALVVRLVAGRRDPFHLWAVVGGVALLRSVLLLAALAGRGPGKYWFAFWTAPALRTVYVTVAFAAFCWLFVATAVVLRDRYGLRRRSAVGLTLTAAGVPLGILSGLVAVVGLERALTVWNDQLALLPWGLSRILGITVYLGIPAGLPGYAAVAGTALTAVGLLLSINRGRQPA
;
A
#
# COMPACT_ATOMS: atom_id res chain seq x y z
N MET A 1 10.11 58.86 55.51
CA MET A 1 9.52 58.94 54.16
C MET A 1 9.56 57.57 53.52
N ILE A 2 8.40 56.93 53.41
CA ILE A 2 8.24 55.60 52.82
C ILE A 2 8.16 55.79 51.30
N HIS A 3 9.19 55.38 50.58
CA HIS A 3 9.20 55.44 49.12
C HIS A 3 8.34 54.28 48.59
N VAL A 4 7.05 54.56 48.37
CA VAL A 4 6.13 53.64 47.68
C VAL A 4 6.52 53.66 46.20
N ALA A 5 7.14 52.57 45.74
CA ALA A 5 7.43 52.37 44.33
C ALA A 5 6.12 52.38 43.52
N PRO A 6 6.08 53.03 42.34
CA PRO A 6 4.87 53.12 41.55
C PRO A 6 4.46 51.72 41.05
N VAL A 7 3.20 51.37 41.29
CA VAL A 7 2.55 50.19 40.70
C VAL A 7 2.63 50.32 39.18
N ARG A 8 3.48 49.52 38.54
CA ARG A 8 3.57 49.45 37.08
C ARG A 8 2.20 49.09 36.48
N ARG A 9 1.77 49.88 35.50
CA ARG A 9 0.50 49.75 34.75
C ARG A 9 0.26 48.30 34.28
N SER A 10 -1.01 47.88 34.25
CA SER A 10 -1.48 46.53 33.87
C SER A 10 -1.44 46.23 32.35
N TYR A 11 -1.32 47.26 31.51
CA TYR A 11 -1.34 47.17 30.05
C TYR A 11 -0.28 46.26 29.38
N PRO A 12 1.00 46.18 29.81
CA PRO A 12 2.00 45.33 29.16
C PRO A 12 1.77 43.82 29.41
N LEU A 13 1.00 43.44 30.42
CA LEU A 13 0.72 42.02 30.73
C LEU A 13 -0.47 41.48 29.95
N LEU A 14 -1.49 42.31 29.73
CA LEU A 14 -2.58 41.98 28.82
C LEU A 14 -2.06 41.80 27.39
N ALA A 15 -1.17 42.70 26.94
CA ALA A 15 -0.50 42.57 25.65
C ALA A 15 0.31 41.28 25.54
N VAL A 16 1.07 40.89 26.57
CA VAL A 16 1.80 39.61 26.59
C VAL A 16 0.85 38.42 26.52
N ALA A 17 -0.23 38.41 27.31
CA ALA A 17 -1.22 37.33 27.27
C ALA A 17 -1.86 37.19 25.87
N ILE A 18 -2.22 38.30 25.23
CA ILE A 18 -2.75 38.33 23.86
C ILE A 18 -1.73 37.74 22.88
N VAL A 19 -0.45 38.16 22.95
CA VAL A 19 0.61 37.62 22.07
C VAL A 19 0.78 36.11 22.25
N LEU A 20 0.75 35.60 23.49
CA LEU A 20 0.88 34.17 23.74
C LEU A 20 -0.30 33.37 23.17
N VAL A 21 -1.52 33.91 23.27
CA VAL A 21 -2.71 33.31 22.67
C VAL A 21 -2.64 33.34 21.15
N LEU A 22 -2.20 34.45 20.54
CA LEU A 22 -2.00 34.54 19.08
C LEU A 22 -0.93 33.57 18.59
N LEU A 23 0.16 33.39 19.33
CA LEU A 23 1.18 32.38 19.01
C LEU A 23 0.58 30.96 19.10
N GLY A 24 -0.22 30.67 20.14
CA GLY A 24 -0.95 29.41 20.24
C GLY A 24 -1.90 29.18 19.06
N ALA A 25 -2.65 30.21 18.66
CA ALA A 25 -3.56 30.16 17.52
C ALA A 25 -2.80 29.92 16.21
N GLY A 26 -1.63 30.54 16.02
CA GLY A 26 -0.77 30.32 14.85
C GLY A 26 -0.24 28.88 14.77
N VAL A 27 0.18 28.30 15.90
CA VAL A 27 0.57 26.88 15.97
C VAL A 27 -0.60 25.96 15.62
N VAL A 28 -1.78 26.23 16.17
CA VAL A 28 -2.97 25.45 15.86
C VAL A 28 -3.37 25.56 14.41
N TRP A 29 -3.27 26.74 13.81
CA TRP A 29 -3.61 26.91 12.39
C TRP A 29 -2.76 25.98 11.50
N GLY A 30 -1.45 25.89 11.75
CA GLY A 30 -0.59 24.94 11.04
C GLY A 30 -0.89 23.47 11.35
N VAL A 31 -1.18 23.12 12.60
CA VAL A 31 -1.52 21.75 13.01
C VAL A 31 -2.91 21.32 12.50
N GLY A 32 -3.86 22.25 12.47
CA GLY A 32 -5.24 22.01 12.11
C GLY A 32 -5.41 21.68 10.63
N ASP A 33 -4.64 22.35 9.77
CA ASP A 33 -4.59 22.08 8.33
C ASP A 33 -4.00 20.69 8.04
N ALA A 34 -2.90 20.33 8.73
CA ALA A 34 -2.26 19.03 8.59
C ALA A 34 -3.09 17.87 9.17
N LEU A 35 -3.90 18.09 10.21
CA LEU A 35 -4.70 17.06 10.89
C LEU A 35 -6.20 17.16 10.61
N GLY A 36 -6.59 17.86 9.55
CA GLY A 36 -8.00 17.99 9.16
C GLY A 36 -8.59 16.63 8.79
N LEU A 37 -9.77 16.31 9.34
CA LEU A 37 -10.60 15.20 8.90
C LEU A 37 -11.67 15.74 7.96
N SER A 38 -11.69 15.29 6.71
CA SER A 38 -12.76 15.57 5.76
C SER A 38 -13.11 14.31 4.97
N HIS A 39 -14.33 14.25 4.46
CA HIS A 39 -14.75 13.11 3.67
C HIS A 39 -15.92 13.46 2.73
N THR A 40 -16.00 12.73 1.64
CA THR A 40 -17.11 12.77 0.66
C THR A 40 -17.52 11.34 0.31
N PRO A 41 -18.77 11.10 -0.15
CA PRO A 41 -19.13 9.80 -0.70
C PRO A 41 -18.17 9.38 -1.82
N ALA A 42 -17.70 8.13 -1.79
CA ALA A 42 -16.94 7.53 -2.88
C ALA A 42 -17.91 6.96 -3.92
N ALA A 43 -17.56 7.06 -5.20
CA ALA A 43 -18.31 6.45 -6.30
C ALA A 43 -17.96 4.95 -6.42
N VAL A 44 -18.31 4.18 -5.39
CA VAL A 44 -18.04 2.73 -5.33
C VAL A 44 -18.82 2.00 -6.43
N PRO A 45 -18.16 1.17 -7.27
CA PRO A 45 -18.84 0.35 -8.25
C PRO A 45 -19.84 -0.61 -7.59
N ARG A 46 -21.04 -0.74 -8.17
CA ARG A 46 -22.01 -1.75 -7.75
C ARG A 46 -21.74 -3.07 -8.44
N GLU A 47 -21.46 -4.10 -7.66
CA GLU A 47 -21.15 -5.43 -8.18
C GLU A 47 -22.43 -6.26 -8.39
N ASP A 48 -22.78 -6.53 -9.64
CA ASP A 48 -23.89 -7.42 -10.01
C ASP A 48 -23.38 -8.87 -10.09
N VAL A 49 -23.51 -9.60 -8.97
CA VAL A 49 -22.98 -10.96 -8.83
C VAL A 49 -24.11 -12.00 -8.96
N ALA A 50 -23.85 -13.06 -9.72
CA ALA A 50 -24.77 -14.19 -9.89
C ALA A 50 -23.98 -15.49 -10.12
N ALA A 51 -24.58 -16.62 -9.73
CA ALA A 51 -24.07 -17.95 -10.09
C ALA A 51 -24.68 -18.42 -11.41
N ALA A 52 -23.89 -19.10 -12.23
CA ALA A 52 -24.42 -19.69 -13.46
C ALA A 52 -25.43 -20.80 -13.13
N PRO A 53 -26.47 -20.98 -13.97
CA PRO A 53 -27.35 -22.12 -13.83
C PRO A 53 -26.58 -23.42 -14.02
N GLN A 54 -27.01 -24.48 -13.34
CA GLN A 54 -26.48 -25.81 -13.56
C GLN A 54 -26.66 -26.20 -15.04
N ARG A 55 -25.59 -26.69 -15.67
CA ARG A 55 -25.59 -27.03 -17.10
C ARG A 55 -25.27 -28.49 -17.35
N VAL A 56 -25.79 -29.00 -18.46
CA VAL A 56 -25.44 -30.33 -18.97
C VAL A 56 -24.06 -30.27 -19.61
N VAL A 57 -23.21 -31.22 -19.26
CA VAL A 57 -21.85 -31.31 -19.79
C VAL A 57 -21.89 -31.68 -21.27
N ALA A 58 -21.24 -30.90 -22.12
CA ALA A 58 -21.15 -31.22 -23.55
C ALA A 58 -20.26 -32.46 -23.79
N PRO A 59 -20.58 -33.29 -24.81
CA PRO A 59 -19.72 -34.39 -25.21
C PRO A 59 -18.41 -33.85 -25.82
N ALA A 60 -17.28 -34.45 -25.46
CA ALA A 60 -16.00 -34.14 -26.07
C ALA A 60 -15.88 -34.83 -27.46
N PRO A 61 -15.25 -34.17 -28.45
CA PRO A 61 -15.07 -34.75 -29.78
C PRO A 61 -14.11 -35.95 -29.72
N ARG A 62 -14.41 -37.03 -30.47
CA ARG A 62 -13.61 -38.27 -30.49
C ARG A 62 -12.48 -38.23 -31.53
N LEU A 63 -11.50 -37.37 -31.29
CA LEU A 63 -10.36 -37.21 -32.20
C LEU A 63 -9.34 -38.35 -32.03
N ALA A 64 -8.98 -39.01 -33.12
CA ALA A 64 -7.94 -40.05 -33.17
C ALA A 64 -6.57 -39.49 -33.56
N SER A 65 -6.54 -38.44 -34.38
CA SER A 65 -5.32 -37.78 -34.82
C SER A 65 -5.48 -36.27 -34.96
N MET A 66 -4.35 -35.56 -34.91
CA MET A 66 -4.24 -34.12 -35.09
C MET A 66 -3.13 -33.82 -36.09
N VAL A 67 -3.37 -32.90 -37.02
CA VAL A 67 -2.37 -32.38 -37.96
C VAL A 67 -2.21 -30.90 -37.69
N VAL A 68 -1.02 -30.48 -37.26
CA VAL A 68 -0.74 -29.08 -36.87
C VAL A 68 0.57 -28.59 -37.49
N PRO A 69 0.78 -27.28 -37.65
CA PRO A 69 2.06 -26.74 -38.12
C PRO A 69 3.24 -27.19 -37.24
N GLU A 70 4.42 -27.31 -37.84
CA GLU A 70 5.66 -27.66 -37.12
C GLU A 70 6.27 -26.43 -36.40
N GLU A 71 5.46 -25.72 -35.62
CA GLU A 71 5.89 -24.58 -34.81
C GLU A 71 5.72 -24.90 -33.31
N PRO A 72 6.71 -24.61 -32.44
CA PRO A 72 6.68 -24.98 -31.02
C PRO A 72 5.37 -24.62 -30.32
N ARG A 73 4.89 -23.38 -30.52
CA ARG A 73 3.63 -22.91 -29.91
C ARG A 73 2.38 -23.66 -30.39
N THR A 74 2.34 -24.06 -31.67
CA THR A 74 1.19 -24.83 -32.19
C THR A 74 1.23 -26.28 -31.76
N ILE A 75 2.42 -26.88 -31.63
CA ILE A 75 2.61 -28.23 -31.06
C ILE A 75 2.15 -28.23 -29.60
N LYS A 76 2.52 -27.21 -28.82
CA LYS A 76 2.08 -27.08 -27.43
C LYS A 76 0.57 -26.88 -27.32
N ALA A 77 -0.02 -26.02 -28.16
CA ALA A 77 -1.47 -25.83 -28.20
C ALA A 77 -2.21 -27.13 -28.58
N ALA A 78 -1.67 -27.92 -29.50
CA ALA A 78 -2.19 -29.23 -29.85
C ALA A 78 -2.10 -30.22 -28.67
N ALA A 79 -0.98 -30.22 -27.95
CA ALA A 79 -0.84 -31.02 -26.72
C ALA A 79 -1.89 -30.63 -25.68
N ALA A 80 -2.21 -29.35 -25.52
CA ALA A 80 -3.28 -28.89 -24.63
C ALA A 80 -4.66 -29.45 -25.03
N VAL A 81 -4.97 -29.56 -26.34
CA VAL A 81 -6.19 -30.23 -26.83
C VAL A 81 -6.16 -31.72 -26.48
N ALA A 82 -5.03 -32.41 -26.71
CA ALA A 82 -4.88 -33.82 -26.34
C ALA A 82 -5.07 -34.04 -24.84
N ASP A 83 -4.48 -33.19 -23.99
CA ASP A 83 -4.62 -33.26 -22.53
C ASP A 83 -6.07 -33.01 -22.11
N ALA A 84 -6.75 -32.05 -22.76
CA ALA A 84 -8.16 -31.81 -22.51
C ALA A 84 -9.03 -33.03 -22.82
N LEU A 85 -8.77 -33.74 -23.94
CA LEU A 85 -9.47 -34.98 -24.27
C LEU A 85 -9.20 -36.10 -23.27
N VAL A 86 -7.94 -36.28 -22.86
CA VAL A 86 -7.57 -37.26 -21.82
C VAL A 86 -8.26 -36.95 -20.50
N SER A 87 -8.31 -35.68 -20.10
CA SER A 87 -9.03 -35.25 -18.88
C SER A 87 -10.54 -35.53 -18.92
N ARG A 88 -11.08 -35.80 -20.12
CA ARG A 88 -12.47 -36.16 -20.39
C ARG A 88 -12.68 -37.66 -20.60
N GLY A 89 -11.66 -38.48 -20.32
CA GLY A 89 -11.70 -39.94 -20.41
C GLY A 89 -11.55 -40.49 -21.83
N LEU A 90 -11.09 -39.68 -22.78
CA LEU A 90 -10.85 -40.11 -24.16
C LEU A 90 -9.37 -40.47 -24.40
N PRO A 91 -9.05 -41.33 -25.39
CA PRO A 91 -7.67 -41.63 -25.76
C PRO A 91 -6.90 -40.39 -26.21
N ARG A 92 -5.59 -40.38 -25.96
CA ARG A 92 -4.71 -39.32 -26.47
C ARG A 92 -4.60 -39.41 -28.00
N PRO A 93 -4.95 -38.38 -28.77
CA PRO A 93 -4.79 -38.39 -30.23
C PRO A 93 -3.31 -38.34 -30.64
N VAL A 94 -2.99 -38.95 -31.79
CA VAL A 94 -1.64 -38.88 -32.38
C VAL A 94 -1.44 -37.53 -33.06
N VAL A 95 -0.40 -36.80 -32.70
CA VAL A 95 -0.02 -35.53 -33.35
C VAL A 95 0.92 -35.84 -34.51
N ASN A 96 0.50 -35.50 -35.73
CA ASN A 96 1.26 -35.68 -36.96
C ASN A 96 1.67 -34.32 -37.55
N PRO A 97 2.82 -34.25 -38.22
CA PRO A 97 3.18 -33.07 -39.02
C PRO A 97 2.29 -32.94 -40.27
N PRO A 98 2.24 -31.76 -40.91
CA PRO A 98 1.55 -31.58 -42.19
C PRO A 98 2.21 -32.42 -43.29
N ALA A 99 1.42 -32.90 -44.26
CA ALA A 99 1.98 -33.62 -45.41
C ALA A 99 2.93 -32.71 -46.23
N PRO A 100 4.07 -33.24 -46.74
CA PRO A 100 4.98 -32.44 -47.56
C PRO A 100 4.28 -31.97 -48.84
N GLY A 101 4.08 -30.65 -48.98
CA GLY A 101 3.52 -30.03 -50.20
C GLY A 101 2.37 -29.03 -50.01
N HIS A 102 2.00 -28.65 -48.79
CA HIS A 102 0.97 -27.63 -48.51
C HIS A 102 1.49 -26.51 -47.58
N THR A 103 2.58 -25.85 -47.96
CA THR A 103 3.13 -24.70 -47.21
C THR A 103 3.02 -23.43 -48.06
N PRO A 104 2.26 -22.40 -47.67
CA PRO A 104 2.53 -21.05 -48.13
C PRO A 104 3.78 -20.57 -47.37
N ALA A 105 4.85 -20.25 -48.10
CA ALA A 105 6.09 -19.74 -47.53
C ALA A 105 5.85 -18.50 -46.65
N ALA A 106 6.19 -18.58 -45.37
CA ALA A 106 6.35 -17.40 -44.52
C ALA A 106 7.55 -16.60 -45.03
N ARG A 107 7.30 -15.48 -45.72
CA ARG A 107 8.32 -14.45 -45.94
C ARG A 107 8.32 -13.53 -44.73
N THR A 108 9.43 -13.53 -44.01
CA THR A 108 9.86 -12.46 -43.11
C THR A 108 9.74 -11.11 -43.83
N ALA A 109 8.74 -10.31 -43.45
CA ALA A 109 8.60 -8.94 -43.93
C ALA A 109 9.24 -8.00 -42.91
N THR A 110 10.48 -7.62 -43.17
CA THR A 110 11.14 -6.47 -42.56
C THR A 110 10.33 -5.22 -42.94
N ILE A 111 9.70 -4.56 -41.98
CA ILE A 111 8.97 -3.31 -42.20
C ILE A 111 10.00 -2.19 -42.39
N ALA A 112 10.10 -1.67 -43.61
CA ALA A 112 10.72 -0.38 -43.91
C ALA A 112 9.67 0.74 -43.83
N PRO A 113 10.02 1.98 -43.43
CA PRO A 113 9.07 3.04 -43.16
C PRO A 113 8.45 3.61 -44.45
N PRO A 114 7.17 4.05 -44.45
CA PRO A 114 6.56 4.64 -45.64
C PRO A 114 7.01 6.10 -45.81
N ALA A 115 7.48 6.41 -47.02
CA ALA A 115 7.70 7.77 -47.49
C ALA A 115 6.37 8.46 -47.82
N ALA A 116 6.35 9.78 -47.63
CA ALA A 116 5.23 10.68 -47.85
C ALA A 116 4.72 10.71 -49.30
N GLY A 117 3.40 10.87 -49.47
CA GLY A 117 2.77 11.06 -50.77
C GLY A 117 1.27 11.40 -50.71
N THR A 118 0.98 12.69 -50.54
CA THR A 118 -0.14 13.47 -51.11
C THR A 118 -1.56 12.90 -51.25
N GLN A 119 -2.45 13.58 -50.51
CA GLN A 119 -3.87 13.88 -50.73
C GLN A 119 -4.50 13.56 -52.09
N THR A 120 -5.72 13.01 -52.06
CA THR A 120 -6.87 13.57 -52.79
C THR A 120 -8.19 13.14 -52.16
N THR A 121 -9.06 14.12 -51.96
CA THR A 121 -10.41 14.07 -51.37
C THR A 121 -11.50 14.01 -52.45
N ALA A 122 -12.74 13.73 -52.01
CA ALA A 122 -14.06 13.77 -52.67
C ALA A 122 -14.61 12.37 -53.03
N GLY A 123 -15.84 11.97 -52.71
CA GLY A 123 -17.04 12.63 -52.17
C GLY A 123 -18.21 11.60 -52.24
N PRO A 124 -19.34 11.82 -51.57
CA PRO A 124 -20.30 10.78 -51.20
C PRO A 124 -21.39 10.55 -52.26
N ALA A 125 -21.91 9.33 -52.36
CA ALA A 125 -23.15 9.05 -53.09
C ALA A 125 -24.00 7.99 -52.38
N THR A 126 -25.17 8.44 -51.96
CA THR A 126 -26.33 7.69 -51.50
C THR A 126 -26.93 6.85 -52.63
N GLY A 127 -27.47 5.68 -52.30
CA GLY A 127 -28.17 4.84 -53.27
C GLY A 127 -28.77 3.58 -52.65
N SER A 128 -29.92 3.73 -51.99
CA SER A 128 -30.81 2.63 -51.64
C SER A 128 -31.41 1.97 -52.88
N ARG A 129 -31.34 0.64 -53.02
CA ARG A 129 -32.39 -0.17 -53.68
C ARG A 129 -32.30 -1.66 -53.34
N GLN A 130 -33.44 -2.13 -52.83
CA GLN A 130 -34.04 -3.46 -52.75
C GLN A 130 -33.44 -4.64 -53.52
N ALA A 131 -33.39 -5.76 -52.79
CA ALA A 131 -33.94 -7.08 -53.11
C ALA A 131 -33.62 -7.72 -54.46
N GLY A 132 -32.77 -8.75 -54.40
CA GLY A 132 -32.67 -9.81 -55.41
C GLY A 132 -32.20 -11.10 -54.73
N ALA A 133 -33.13 -12.04 -54.56
CA ALA A 133 -32.88 -13.37 -54.04
C ALA A 133 -32.25 -14.26 -55.11
N ALA A 134 -31.08 -14.84 -54.80
CA ALA A 134 -30.52 -16.09 -55.32
C ALA A 134 -29.27 -16.34 -54.45
N GLY A 135 -29.16 -17.37 -53.63
CA GLY A 135 -29.42 -18.77 -53.95
C GLY A 135 -28.08 -19.51 -53.99
N THR A 136 -27.36 -19.57 -52.87
CA THR A 136 -26.30 -20.56 -52.63
C THR A 136 -26.41 -21.06 -51.20
N ALA A 137 -27.10 -22.19 -51.08
CA ALA A 137 -27.21 -22.95 -49.86
C ALA A 137 -25.81 -23.36 -49.38
N ALA A 138 -25.46 -22.98 -48.15
CA ALA A 138 -24.43 -23.68 -47.41
C ALA A 138 -24.88 -25.15 -47.24
N PRO A 139 -24.02 -26.15 -47.47
CA PRO A 139 -24.39 -27.52 -47.18
C PRO A 139 -24.53 -27.66 -45.66
N SER A 140 -25.77 -27.83 -45.20
CA SER A 140 -26.06 -28.34 -43.87
C SER A 140 -25.44 -29.73 -43.74
N ALA A 141 -24.47 -29.88 -42.83
CA ALA A 141 -23.86 -31.16 -42.54
C ALA A 141 -24.92 -32.15 -41.99
N PRO A 142 -24.87 -33.43 -42.37
CA PRO A 142 -25.76 -34.44 -41.82
C PRO A 142 -25.46 -34.66 -40.34
N ALA A 143 -26.50 -34.83 -39.54
CA ALA A 143 -26.39 -35.32 -38.17
C ALA A 143 -25.74 -36.72 -38.18
N GLY A 144 -24.57 -36.87 -37.53
CA GLY A 144 -24.01 -38.18 -37.18
C GLY A 144 -22.61 -38.54 -37.68
N THR A 145 -21.90 -37.69 -38.44
CA THR A 145 -20.50 -37.99 -38.82
C THR A 145 -19.57 -37.81 -37.63
N ALA A 146 -18.99 -38.91 -37.13
CA ALA A 146 -18.02 -38.86 -36.05
C ALA A 146 -16.75 -38.13 -36.52
N LEU A 147 -16.42 -37.01 -35.87
CA LEU A 147 -15.15 -36.31 -36.09
C LEU A 147 -14.00 -37.23 -35.69
N THR A 148 -13.08 -37.53 -36.60
CA THR A 148 -11.93 -38.42 -36.33
C THR A 148 -10.59 -37.70 -36.32
N THR A 149 -10.51 -36.55 -36.98
CA THR A 149 -9.24 -35.84 -37.21
C THR A 149 -9.42 -34.36 -36.91
N LEU A 150 -8.44 -33.73 -36.25
CA LEU A 150 -8.34 -32.28 -36.17
C LEU A 150 -7.22 -31.78 -37.08
N ARG A 151 -7.50 -30.73 -37.85
CA ARG A 151 -6.53 -30.10 -38.74
C ARG A 151 -6.39 -28.62 -38.39
N ALA A 152 -5.21 -28.24 -37.95
CA ALA A 152 -4.87 -26.85 -37.67
C ALA A 152 -3.94 -26.31 -38.76
N GLY A 153 -4.12 -25.05 -39.16
CA GLY A 153 -3.24 -24.42 -40.13
C GLY A 153 -3.50 -22.94 -40.32
N VAL A 154 -2.55 -22.27 -40.96
CA VAL A 154 -2.68 -20.87 -41.36
C VAL A 154 -3.44 -20.80 -42.67
N LEU A 155 -4.45 -19.94 -42.71
CA LEU A 155 -5.17 -19.62 -43.93
C LEU A 155 -5.07 -18.11 -44.16
N ALA A 156 -4.10 -17.68 -44.97
CA ALA A 156 -3.79 -16.26 -45.18
C ALA A 156 -4.98 -15.42 -45.70
N THR A 157 -5.98 -16.05 -46.33
CA THR A 157 -7.21 -15.37 -46.76
C THR A 157 -8.14 -14.97 -45.60
N LEU A 158 -7.87 -15.43 -44.37
CA LEU A 158 -8.49 -14.94 -43.13
C LEU A 158 -7.99 -13.55 -42.71
N ALA A 159 -7.13 -12.88 -43.50
CA ALA A 159 -6.48 -11.60 -43.20
C ALA A 159 -7.36 -10.64 -42.36
N THR A 160 -7.15 -10.70 -41.05
CA THR A 160 -7.84 -9.97 -39.98
C THR A 160 -6.77 -9.58 -38.94
N ALA A 161 -7.17 -9.11 -37.75
CA ALA A 161 -6.22 -8.80 -36.70
C ALA A 161 -5.40 -10.03 -36.26
N PRO A 162 -4.18 -9.86 -35.72
CA PRO A 162 -3.38 -10.95 -35.16
C PRO A 162 -4.17 -11.81 -34.17
N GLU A 163 -3.78 -13.08 -34.03
CA GLU A 163 -4.45 -14.05 -33.14
C GLU A 163 -5.89 -14.43 -33.52
N SER A 164 -6.41 -13.91 -34.64
CA SER A 164 -7.73 -14.28 -35.14
C SER A 164 -7.75 -15.71 -35.67
N TYR A 165 -8.86 -16.43 -35.43
CA TYR A 165 -9.05 -17.79 -35.90
C TYR A 165 -10.49 -18.10 -36.28
N ARG A 166 -10.70 -19.23 -36.94
CA ARG A 166 -12.00 -19.80 -37.25
C ARG A 166 -12.00 -21.30 -36.93
N LEU A 167 -13.06 -21.76 -36.29
CA LEU A 167 -13.33 -23.18 -36.07
C LEU A 167 -14.44 -23.64 -37.02
N SER A 168 -14.26 -24.76 -37.73
CA SER A 168 -15.27 -25.28 -38.66
C SER A 168 -15.21 -26.80 -38.79
N VAL A 169 -16.23 -27.41 -39.40
CA VAL A 169 -16.27 -28.85 -39.70
C VAL A 169 -16.19 -29.06 -41.21
N ARG A 170 -15.32 -29.98 -41.66
CA ARG A 170 -15.15 -30.39 -43.05
C ARG A 170 -15.24 -31.91 -43.15
N GLY A 171 -16.42 -32.42 -43.49
CA GLY A 171 -16.66 -33.87 -43.51
C GLY A 171 -16.53 -34.47 -42.10
N THR A 172 -15.48 -35.27 -41.88
CA THR A 172 -15.12 -35.85 -40.58
C THR A 172 -13.96 -35.12 -39.88
N GLU A 173 -13.52 -33.98 -40.41
CA GLU A 173 -12.44 -33.18 -39.84
C GLU A 173 -12.96 -31.96 -39.07
N LEU A 174 -12.40 -31.71 -37.89
CA LEU A 174 -12.51 -30.42 -37.18
C LEU A 174 -11.34 -29.52 -37.61
N ALA A 175 -11.64 -28.41 -38.25
CA ALA A 175 -10.63 -27.48 -38.77
C ALA A 175 -10.45 -26.27 -37.83
N VAL A 176 -9.20 -25.97 -37.49
CA VAL A 176 -8.76 -24.75 -36.79
C VAL A 176 -7.92 -23.93 -37.76
N GLU A 177 -8.44 -22.80 -38.23
CA GLU A 177 -7.77 -21.97 -39.22
C GLU A 177 -7.43 -20.62 -38.62
N GLY A 178 -6.14 -20.33 -38.47
CA GLY A 178 -5.65 -19.03 -37.99
C GLY A 178 -5.35 -18.07 -39.13
N ALA A 179 -5.46 -16.76 -38.85
CA ALA A 179 -4.93 -15.71 -39.73
C ALA A 179 -3.39 -15.78 -39.80
N ASP A 180 -2.75 -16.22 -38.71
CA ASP A 180 -1.32 -16.47 -38.56
C ASP A 180 -1.09 -17.67 -37.62
N ILE A 181 0.18 -17.95 -37.28
CA ILE A 181 0.55 -19.02 -36.35
C ILE A 181 0.01 -18.75 -34.94
N ALA A 182 -0.04 -17.49 -34.51
CA ALA A 182 -0.58 -17.11 -33.21
C ALA A 182 -2.10 -17.38 -33.13
N GLY A 183 -2.86 -17.06 -34.17
CA GLY A 183 -4.28 -17.35 -34.29
C GLY A 183 -4.56 -18.84 -34.36
N THR A 184 -3.71 -19.60 -35.06
CA THR A 184 -3.81 -21.07 -35.10
C THR A 184 -3.65 -21.64 -33.68
N ALA A 185 -2.65 -21.18 -32.92
CA ALA A 185 -2.45 -21.58 -31.53
C ALA A 185 -3.61 -21.12 -30.63
N ALA A 186 -4.09 -19.88 -30.77
CA ALA A 186 -5.21 -19.35 -29.99
C ALA A 186 -6.50 -20.15 -30.21
N GLY A 187 -6.79 -20.55 -31.46
CA GLY A 187 -7.93 -21.41 -31.77
C GLY A 187 -7.82 -22.80 -31.16
N LEU A 188 -6.61 -23.38 -31.12
CA LEU A 188 -6.33 -24.66 -30.46
C LEU A 188 -6.48 -24.54 -28.93
N TYR A 189 -5.94 -23.50 -28.30
CA TYR A 189 -6.12 -23.28 -26.86
C TYR A 189 -7.58 -23.01 -26.50
N ARG A 190 -8.32 -22.26 -27.32
CA ARG A 190 -9.77 -22.09 -27.11
C ARG A 190 -10.50 -23.41 -27.17
N LEU A 191 -10.18 -24.26 -28.14
CA LEU A 191 -10.77 -25.58 -28.26
C LEU A 191 -10.43 -26.46 -27.04
N ALA A 192 -9.17 -26.45 -26.60
CA ALA A 192 -8.72 -27.16 -25.41
C ALA A 192 -9.47 -26.70 -24.15
N ASP A 193 -9.58 -25.39 -23.96
CA ASP A 193 -10.32 -24.76 -22.85
C ASP A 193 -11.79 -25.22 -22.84
N ARG A 194 -12.46 -25.20 -24.00
CA ARG A 194 -13.85 -25.65 -24.12
C ARG A 194 -14.06 -27.11 -23.74
N ILE A 195 -13.19 -28.00 -24.26
CA ILE A 195 -13.22 -29.42 -23.94
C ILE A 195 -12.97 -29.63 -22.45
N ARG A 196 -11.99 -28.92 -21.88
CA ARG A 196 -11.59 -29.04 -20.47
C ARG A 196 -12.67 -28.51 -19.52
N SER A 197 -13.38 -27.44 -19.89
CA SER A 197 -14.52 -26.91 -19.14
C SER A 197 -15.82 -27.67 -19.41
N GLY A 198 -15.83 -28.64 -20.33
CA GLY A 198 -17.06 -29.36 -20.70
C GLY A 198 -18.13 -28.48 -21.35
N THR A 199 -17.71 -27.37 -21.96
CA THR A 199 -18.55 -26.58 -22.87
C THR A 199 -18.53 -27.18 -24.26
N GLU A 200 -19.46 -26.77 -25.11
CA GLU A 200 -19.51 -27.25 -26.49
C GLU A 200 -18.23 -26.84 -27.24
N ALA A 201 -17.52 -27.83 -27.79
CA ALA A 201 -16.24 -27.62 -28.46
C ALA A 201 -16.35 -26.67 -29.67
N LEU A 202 -17.47 -26.75 -30.39
CA LEU A 202 -17.81 -25.87 -31.51
C LEU A 202 -19.29 -25.46 -31.43
N PRO A 203 -19.62 -24.35 -30.75
CA PRO A 203 -20.98 -23.85 -30.71
C PRO A 203 -21.50 -23.53 -32.12
N PRO A 204 -22.77 -23.86 -32.46
CA PRO A 204 -23.33 -23.59 -33.79
C PRO A 204 -23.25 -22.13 -34.21
N ALA A 205 -23.37 -21.19 -33.27
CA ALA A 205 -23.28 -19.75 -33.52
C ALA A 205 -21.86 -19.27 -33.90
N GLU A 206 -20.84 -20.08 -33.63
CA GLU A 206 -19.43 -19.79 -33.95
C GLU A 206 -18.86 -20.66 -35.07
N ALA A 207 -19.57 -21.71 -35.49
CA ALA A 207 -19.13 -22.60 -36.55
C ALA A 207 -18.92 -21.82 -37.87
N GLY A 208 -17.67 -21.77 -38.34
CA GLY A 208 -17.29 -21.04 -39.55
C GLY A 208 -17.15 -19.53 -39.38
N ARG A 209 -17.40 -18.99 -38.18
CA ARG A 209 -17.22 -17.56 -37.88
C ARG A 209 -15.77 -17.26 -37.49
N VAL A 210 -15.28 -16.10 -37.90
CA VAL A 210 -13.98 -15.59 -37.46
C VAL A 210 -14.12 -15.00 -36.05
N VAL A 211 -13.26 -15.44 -35.15
CA VAL A 211 -13.11 -14.95 -33.78
C VAL A 211 -11.84 -14.13 -33.71
N THR A 212 -11.94 -12.92 -33.17
CA THR A 212 -10.84 -11.97 -33.02
C THR A 212 -10.84 -11.48 -31.56
N PRO A 213 -9.69 -11.47 -30.87
CA PRO A 213 -9.62 -10.94 -29.51
C PRO A 213 -9.92 -9.44 -29.49
N ARG A 214 -10.63 -8.96 -28.45
CA ARG A 214 -10.92 -7.54 -28.29
C ARG A 214 -9.69 -6.70 -27.93
N LEU A 215 -8.78 -7.23 -27.12
CA LEU A 215 -7.56 -6.56 -26.67
C LEU A 215 -6.33 -7.32 -27.16
N GLY A 216 -5.37 -6.60 -27.76
CA GLY A 216 -4.19 -7.18 -28.41
C GLY A 216 -2.99 -7.41 -27.48
N LEU A 217 -2.97 -6.77 -26.31
CA LEU A 217 -1.88 -6.88 -25.33
C LEU A 217 -2.44 -7.40 -23.99
N ARG A 218 -2.05 -8.60 -23.59
CA ARG A 218 -2.58 -9.27 -22.40
C ARG A 218 -1.40 -9.79 -21.59
N LEU A 219 -0.96 -8.98 -20.61
CA LEU A 219 0.22 -9.25 -19.79
C LEU A 219 -0.14 -9.93 -18.47
N THR A 220 0.79 -10.73 -17.97
CA THR A 220 0.90 -11.09 -16.55
C THR A 220 2.22 -10.57 -15.96
N ASP A 221 2.33 -10.53 -14.64
CA ASP A 221 3.64 -10.69 -13.96
C ASP A 221 4.22 -12.09 -14.21
N ALA A 222 5.35 -12.44 -13.57
CA ALA A 222 6.00 -13.74 -13.70
C ALA A 222 5.50 -14.80 -12.69
N GLY A 223 4.33 -14.61 -12.09
CA GLY A 223 3.79 -15.53 -11.07
C GLY A 223 4.75 -15.70 -9.89
N SER A 224 4.88 -16.93 -9.37
CA SER A 224 5.80 -17.23 -8.26
C SER A 224 7.16 -17.80 -8.71
N VAL A 225 7.58 -17.54 -9.94
CA VAL A 225 8.87 -18.03 -10.47
C VAL A 225 10.03 -17.56 -9.59
N GLY A 226 10.99 -18.45 -9.33
CA GLY A 226 12.17 -18.21 -8.50
C GLY A 226 11.92 -18.04 -7.02
N ARG A 227 10.69 -18.29 -6.56
CA ARG A 227 10.31 -18.22 -5.15
C ARG A 227 10.12 -19.62 -4.61
N GLU A 228 10.84 -19.90 -3.54
CA GLU A 228 10.78 -21.19 -2.86
C GLU A 228 9.91 -21.12 -1.61
N PRO A 229 9.11 -22.16 -1.34
CA PRO A 229 8.28 -22.24 -0.14
C PRO A 229 9.15 -22.58 1.07
N ASP A 230 9.81 -21.56 1.66
CA ASP A 230 10.63 -21.70 2.87
C ASP A 230 9.77 -21.64 4.13
N PRO A 231 9.49 -22.77 4.81
CA PRO A 231 8.59 -22.78 5.97
C PRO A 231 9.12 -21.94 7.13
N ALA A 232 10.44 -21.78 7.27
CA ALA A 232 11.03 -21.01 8.36
C ALA A 232 10.82 -19.51 8.14
N ALA A 233 10.95 -19.03 6.91
CA ALA A 233 10.70 -17.63 6.55
C ALA A 233 9.22 -17.26 6.76
N PHE A 234 8.29 -18.11 6.30
CA PHE A 234 6.85 -17.86 6.48
C PHE A 234 6.39 -18.00 7.94
N ALA A 235 6.96 -18.93 8.72
CA ALA A 235 6.62 -19.10 10.13
C ALA A 235 6.99 -17.89 11.01
N ALA A 236 7.96 -17.07 10.60
CA ALA A 236 8.31 -15.85 11.31
C ALA A 236 7.18 -14.79 11.23
N GLY A 237 6.49 -14.72 10.07
CA GLY A 237 5.31 -13.88 9.86
C GLY A 237 5.57 -12.37 9.94
N ASP A 238 6.83 -11.93 9.88
CA ASP A 238 7.24 -10.54 10.05
C ASP A 238 8.04 -9.98 8.86
N ASP A 239 8.21 -10.77 7.80
CA ASP A 239 8.86 -10.35 6.55
C ASP A 239 7.87 -9.59 5.62
N TYR A 240 7.73 -8.30 5.91
CA TYR A 240 6.93 -7.37 5.11
C TYR A 240 7.71 -6.74 3.92
N ASN A 241 8.81 -7.36 3.48
CA ASN A 241 9.58 -6.91 2.31
C ASN A 241 8.73 -7.00 1.02
N LEU A 242 8.87 -6.01 0.13
CA LEU A 242 8.12 -5.85 -1.11
C LEU A 242 8.93 -6.25 -2.37
N ASN A 243 10.13 -6.78 -2.19
CA ASN A 243 10.97 -7.27 -3.27
C ASN A 243 10.26 -8.44 -3.99
N ALA A 244 10.05 -8.27 -5.29
CA ALA A 244 9.35 -9.22 -6.15
C ALA A 244 10.30 -9.90 -7.15
N ASP A 245 11.61 -9.88 -6.91
CA ASP A 245 12.59 -10.45 -7.82
C ASP A 245 12.38 -11.98 -8.00
N VAL A 246 12.71 -12.47 -9.19
CA VAL A 246 12.48 -13.87 -9.61
C VAL A 246 13.78 -14.63 -9.88
N VAL A 247 14.94 -14.00 -9.68
CA VAL A 247 16.27 -14.57 -9.94
C VAL A 247 17.22 -14.49 -8.74
N GLY A 248 16.86 -13.75 -7.69
CA GLY A 248 17.70 -13.37 -6.56
C GLY A 248 18.26 -14.58 -5.82
N GLN A 249 17.45 -15.63 -5.68
CA GLN A 249 17.87 -16.88 -5.03
C GLN A 249 18.97 -17.64 -5.78
N ALA A 250 19.20 -17.33 -7.06
CA ALA A 250 20.30 -17.90 -7.83
C ALA A 250 21.58 -17.09 -7.71
N LEU A 251 21.56 -15.91 -7.07
CA LEU A 251 22.74 -15.04 -6.98
C LEU A 251 23.75 -15.60 -5.99
N LEU A 252 25.02 -15.57 -6.40
CA LEU A 252 26.17 -15.91 -5.56
C LEU A 252 26.97 -14.64 -5.24
N PRO A 253 27.51 -14.51 -4.01
CA PRO A 253 28.29 -13.35 -3.61
C PRO A 253 29.65 -13.26 -4.33
N GLN A 254 30.07 -14.33 -5.00
CA GLN A 254 31.34 -14.44 -5.73
C GLN A 254 31.17 -15.29 -7.00
N ALA A 255 32.17 -15.29 -7.88
CA ALA A 255 32.21 -16.17 -9.05
C ALA A 255 31.88 -17.63 -8.67
N PRO A 256 31.02 -18.34 -9.44
CA PRO A 256 30.54 -18.02 -10.80
C PRO A 256 29.38 -17.01 -10.88
N TRP A 257 29.04 -16.32 -9.78
CA TRP A 257 28.03 -15.26 -9.66
C TRP A 257 26.57 -15.72 -9.74
N VAL A 258 26.32 -16.83 -10.42
CA VAL A 258 25.00 -17.45 -10.52
C VAL A 258 25.11 -18.95 -10.23
N ASP A 259 24.22 -19.47 -9.40
CA ASP A 259 24.05 -20.90 -9.13
C ASP A 259 23.31 -21.58 -10.29
N ALA A 260 24.00 -22.46 -11.02
CA ALA A 260 23.44 -23.18 -12.16
C ALA A 260 22.28 -24.11 -11.79
N GLU A 261 22.26 -24.68 -10.58
CA GLU A 261 21.16 -25.54 -10.13
C GLU A 261 19.91 -24.70 -9.84
N ALA A 262 20.08 -23.52 -9.23
CA ALA A 262 18.99 -22.57 -9.02
C ALA A 262 18.42 -22.07 -10.36
N VAL A 263 19.27 -21.75 -11.34
CA VAL A 263 18.85 -21.36 -12.69
C VAL A 263 18.03 -22.46 -13.36
N ALA A 264 18.47 -23.73 -13.27
CA ALA A 264 17.73 -24.84 -13.86
C ALA A 264 16.33 -25.01 -13.24
N ARG A 265 16.20 -24.83 -11.92
CA ARG A 265 14.90 -24.81 -11.25
C ARG A 265 14.04 -23.62 -11.70
N ILE A 266 14.61 -22.42 -11.79
CA ILE A 266 13.90 -21.23 -12.28
C ILE A 266 13.44 -21.41 -13.73
N ASP A 267 14.25 -22.02 -14.59
CA ASP A 267 13.88 -22.32 -15.99
C ASP A 267 12.65 -23.23 -16.06
N GLU A 268 12.63 -24.31 -15.30
CA GLU A 268 11.47 -25.21 -15.24
C GLU A 268 10.20 -24.48 -14.78
N GLN A 269 10.32 -23.68 -13.73
CA GLN A 269 9.22 -22.88 -13.18
C GLN A 269 8.72 -21.84 -14.20
N PHE A 270 9.63 -21.13 -14.87
CA PHE A 270 9.29 -20.12 -15.86
C PHE A 270 8.60 -20.75 -17.08
N ARG A 271 9.07 -21.90 -17.55
CA ARG A 271 8.42 -22.67 -18.62
C ARG A 271 7.01 -23.09 -18.24
N GLN A 272 6.82 -23.65 -17.05
CA GLN A 272 5.50 -24.02 -16.53
C GLN A 272 4.56 -22.81 -16.47
N PHE A 273 5.06 -21.67 -16.01
CA PHE A 273 4.28 -20.44 -15.92
C PHE A 273 3.89 -19.91 -17.30
N VAL A 274 4.83 -19.79 -18.24
CA VAL A 274 4.56 -19.35 -19.62
C VAL A 274 3.53 -20.26 -20.30
N ASP A 275 3.69 -21.58 -20.17
CA ASP A 275 2.75 -22.55 -20.73
C ASP A 275 1.33 -22.38 -20.18
N HIS A 276 1.20 -22.17 -18.86
CA HIS A 276 -0.08 -21.94 -18.20
C HIS A 276 -0.72 -20.62 -18.65
N SER A 277 0.05 -19.54 -18.67
CA SER A 277 -0.40 -18.20 -19.05
C SER A 277 -0.87 -18.15 -20.52
N VAL A 278 -0.13 -18.77 -21.44
CA VAL A 278 -0.53 -18.87 -22.85
C VAL A 278 -1.82 -19.70 -23.00
N ALA A 279 -1.94 -20.80 -22.27
CA ALA A 279 -3.14 -21.63 -22.31
C ALA A 279 -4.40 -20.92 -21.79
N GLN A 280 -4.25 -19.90 -20.94
CA GLN A 280 -5.35 -19.02 -20.51
C GLN A 280 -5.63 -17.87 -21.48
N GLY A 281 -4.68 -17.54 -22.36
CA GLY A 281 -4.83 -16.53 -23.42
C GLY A 281 -3.96 -15.30 -23.27
N TYR A 282 -3.01 -15.28 -22.33
CA TYR A 282 -2.02 -14.21 -22.21
C TYR A 282 -0.96 -14.31 -23.30
N ASN A 283 -0.44 -13.16 -23.75
CA ASN A 283 0.54 -13.06 -24.83
C ASN A 283 1.71 -12.13 -24.49
N ALA A 284 1.87 -11.79 -23.22
CA ALA A 284 2.98 -11.00 -22.71
C ALA A 284 3.24 -11.32 -21.23
N VAL A 285 4.49 -11.17 -20.80
CA VAL A 285 4.94 -11.37 -19.42
C VAL A 285 5.88 -10.24 -19.00
N VAL A 286 5.73 -9.80 -17.76
CA VAL A 286 6.59 -8.80 -17.12
C VAL A 286 7.52 -9.51 -16.15
N VAL A 287 8.82 -9.29 -16.28
CA VAL A 287 9.87 -9.90 -15.45
C VAL A 287 10.71 -8.79 -14.80
N PRO A 288 10.96 -8.78 -13.49
CA PRO A 288 11.83 -7.80 -12.86
C PRO A 288 13.25 -7.79 -13.44
N GLY A 289 13.84 -6.60 -13.58
CA GLY A 289 15.25 -6.39 -13.89
C GLY A 289 15.53 -5.30 -14.92
N PHE A 290 16.73 -4.72 -14.83
CA PHE A 290 17.34 -3.82 -15.79
C PHE A 290 18.85 -3.69 -15.56
N LEU A 291 19.28 -3.10 -14.44
CA LEU A 291 20.70 -2.82 -14.17
C LEU A 291 21.54 -4.09 -13.93
N GLU A 292 20.86 -5.17 -13.59
CA GLU A 292 21.38 -6.50 -13.34
C GLU A 292 21.95 -7.14 -14.61
N TYR A 293 21.56 -6.64 -15.79
CA TYR A 293 21.89 -7.19 -17.10
C TYR A 293 22.76 -6.24 -17.95
N VAL A 294 23.28 -5.15 -17.37
CA VAL A 294 24.05 -4.13 -18.10
C VAL A 294 25.42 -3.89 -17.47
N THR A 295 26.42 -3.67 -18.32
CA THR A 295 27.81 -3.40 -17.95
C THR A 295 28.22 -1.94 -18.16
N PHE A 296 27.39 -1.15 -18.85
CA PHE A 296 27.69 0.21 -19.29
C PHE A 296 28.96 0.31 -20.17
N ALA A 297 29.25 -0.73 -20.95
CA ALA A 297 30.46 -0.82 -21.78
C ALA A 297 30.53 0.27 -22.87
N LYS A 298 29.42 0.95 -23.16
CA LYS A 298 29.32 2.05 -24.13
C LYS A 298 29.49 3.44 -23.52
N VAL A 299 29.73 3.53 -22.21
CA VAL A 299 29.90 4.81 -21.52
C VAL A 299 31.38 5.13 -21.38
N GLY A 300 31.80 6.28 -21.93
CA GLY A 300 33.20 6.72 -21.88
C GLY A 300 34.14 5.74 -22.61
N ASP A 301 35.12 5.21 -21.89
CA ASP A 301 36.08 4.20 -22.37
C ASP A 301 35.62 2.75 -22.13
N GLY A 302 34.38 2.56 -21.69
CA GLY A 302 33.82 1.25 -21.30
C GLY A 302 34.11 0.84 -19.85
N HIS A 303 34.90 1.63 -19.12
CA HIS A 303 35.20 1.43 -17.70
C HIS A 303 34.89 2.66 -16.83
N ALA A 304 34.19 3.64 -17.40
CA ALA A 304 33.90 4.89 -16.72
C ALA A 304 32.92 4.73 -15.55
N VAL A 305 31.91 3.86 -15.70
CA VAL A 305 30.92 3.52 -14.67
C VAL A 305 31.46 2.43 -13.75
N TYR A 306 31.83 1.28 -14.32
CA TYR A 306 32.44 0.15 -13.62
C TYR A 306 33.93 0.07 -13.94
N PRO A 307 34.83 0.37 -12.98
CA PRO A 307 36.28 0.33 -13.19
C PRO A 307 36.78 -1.07 -13.60
N PRO A 308 38.00 -1.19 -14.15
CA PRO A 308 38.58 -2.48 -14.48
C PRO A 308 38.66 -3.39 -13.24
N GLY A 309 38.13 -4.61 -13.34
CA GLY A 309 38.07 -5.58 -12.25
C GLY A 309 36.86 -5.44 -11.32
N ASP A 310 35.95 -4.50 -11.59
CA ASP A 310 34.68 -4.39 -10.86
C ASP A 310 33.80 -5.63 -11.12
N THR A 311 33.29 -6.21 -10.05
CA THR A 311 32.52 -7.46 -10.07
C THR A 311 31.16 -7.31 -10.73
N HIS A 312 30.60 -6.09 -10.84
CA HIS A 312 29.34 -5.83 -11.51
C HIS A 312 29.37 -6.23 -12.99
N VAL A 313 30.51 -6.04 -13.67
CA VAL A 313 30.66 -6.39 -15.09
C VAL A 313 30.58 -7.91 -15.29
N GLU A 314 31.32 -8.67 -14.49
CA GLU A 314 31.34 -10.13 -14.60
C GLU A 314 30.03 -10.76 -14.11
N ARG A 315 29.40 -10.17 -13.09
CA ARG A 315 28.06 -10.56 -12.63
C ARG A 315 27.01 -10.32 -13.71
N ALA A 316 26.95 -9.13 -14.32
CA ALA A 316 25.96 -8.83 -15.36
C ALA A 316 26.10 -9.75 -16.58
N LYS A 317 27.33 -10.06 -17.00
CA LYS A 317 27.58 -11.05 -18.06
C LYS A 317 27.07 -12.45 -17.68
N ALA A 318 27.33 -12.88 -16.44
CA ALA A 318 26.85 -14.16 -15.93
C ALA A 318 25.31 -14.21 -15.87
N MET A 319 24.66 -13.12 -15.46
CA MET A 319 23.20 -12.97 -15.43
C MET A 319 22.60 -13.07 -16.84
N VAL A 320 23.14 -12.35 -17.81
CA VAL A 320 22.70 -12.44 -19.22
C VAL A 320 22.87 -13.85 -19.77
N ALA A 321 24.02 -14.49 -19.50
CA ALA A 321 24.30 -15.85 -19.97
C ALA A 321 23.36 -16.90 -19.35
N ALA A 322 23.03 -16.76 -18.07
CA ALA A 322 22.19 -17.69 -17.33
C ALA A 322 20.70 -17.51 -17.64
N PHE A 323 20.19 -16.28 -17.60
CA PHE A 323 18.75 -16.00 -17.67
C PHE A 323 18.24 -15.56 -19.04
N GLY A 324 19.12 -15.11 -19.95
CA GLY A 324 18.75 -14.84 -21.34
C GLY A 324 18.05 -16.03 -22.01
N PRO A 325 18.60 -17.26 -21.95
CA PRO A 325 17.95 -18.44 -22.49
C PRO A 325 16.62 -18.81 -21.82
N VAL A 326 16.50 -18.57 -20.50
CA VAL A 326 15.28 -18.86 -19.73
C VAL A 326 14.13 -17.99 -20.22
N PHE A 327 14.34 -16.66 -20.24
CA PHE A 327 13.29 -15.73 -20.63
C PHE A 327 12.95 -15.79 -22.12
N ARG A 328 13.90 -16.15 -22.98
CA ARG A 328 13.67 -16.34 -24.43
C ARG A 328 12.63 -17.44 -24.72
N TYR A 329 12.40 -18.38 -23.80
CA TYR A 329 11.32 -19.36 -23.97
C TYR A 329 9.94 -18.71 -24.18
N ALA A 330 9.69 -17.55 -23.55
CA ALA A 330 8.46 -16.79 -23.77
C ALA A 330 8.27 -16.42 -25.25
N GLU A 331 9.32 -15.95 -25.94
CA GLU A 331 9.28 -15.61 -27.36
C GLU A 331 8.96 -16.83 -28.25
N GLU A 332 9.57 -17.98 -27.95
CA GLU A 332 9.29 -19.26 -28.65
C GLU A 332 7.80 -19.62 -28.57
N MET A 333 7.19 -19.32 -27.42
CA MET A 333 5.76 -19.53 -27.14
C MET A 333 4.86 -18.40 -27.65
N GLY A 334 5.42 -17.30 -28.16
CA GLY A 334 4.66 -16.14 -28.65
C GLY A 334 4.23 -15.15 -27.59
N VAL A 335 4.90 -15.18 -26.45
CA VAL A 335 4.71 -14.27 -25.33
C VAL A 335 5.77 -13.20 -25.40
N ARG A 336 5.34 -11.94 -25.44
CA ARG A 336 6.24 -10.79 -25.39
C ARG A 336 6.88 -10.63 -24.02
N VAL A 337 8.14 -10.23 -23.94
CA VAL A 337 8.88 -10.08 -22.68
C VAL A 337 9.13 -8.60 -22.39
N PHE A 338 8.62 -8.12 -21.26
CA PHE A 338 8.90 -6.78 -20.75
C PHE A 338 9.72 -6.88 -19.47
N LEU A 339 10.83 -6.16 -19.40
CA LEU A 339 11.61 -6.08 -18.17
C LEU A 339 11.12 -4.93 -17.28
N LEU A 340 10.88 -5.15 -15.99
CA LEU A 340 10.37 -4.15 -15.04
C LEU A 340 11.50 -3.54 -14.21
N THR A 341 11.54 -2.22 -14.10
CA THR A 341 12.51 -1.52 -13.26
C THR A 341 11.92 -0.28 -12.57
N ASP A 342 12.39 -0.04 -11.36
CA ASP A 342 12.08 1.14 -10.57
C ASP A 342 13.10 2.24 -10.83
N MET A 343 12.66 3.31 -11.50
CA MET A 343 13.50 4.44 -11.84
C MET A 343 13.42 5.53 -10.76
N LEU A 344 14.53 6.01 -10.20
CA LEU A 344 15.90 5.84 -10.71
C LEU A 344 16.64 4.66 -10.05
N ALA A 345 16.90 3.61 -10.82
CA ALA A 345 17.73 2.49 -10.39
C ALA A 345 19.21 2.89 -10.37
N VAL A 346 19.95 2.51 -9.34
CA VAL A 346 21.38 2.81 -9.17
C VAL A 346 22.16 1.65 -8.55
N SER A 347 23.47 1.63 -8.79
CA SER A 347 24.47 0.87 -8.01
C SER A 347 25.50 1.85 -7.43
N PRO A 348 26.28 1.49 -6.39
CA PRO A 348 27.24 2.41 -5.79
C PRO A 348 28.27 2.97 -6.80
N PRO A 349 28.85 2.17 -7.73
CA PRO A 349 29.74 2.72 -8.76
C PRO A 349 29.04 3.67 -9.74
N LEU A 350 27.80 3.35 -10.14
CA LEU A 350 26.99 4.19 -11.03
C LEU A 350 26.65 5.54 -10.37
N GLU A 351 26.22 5.53 -9.11
CA GLU A 351 25.94 6.75 -8.36
C GLU A 351 27.20 7.61 -8.18
N ALA A 352 28.34 6.97 -7.89
CA ALA A 352 29.63 7.67 -7.81
C ALA A 352 30.03 8.29 -9.16
N TYR A 353 29.79 7.58 -10.28
CA TYR A 353 30.02 8.11 -11.62
C TYR A 353 29.13 9.32 -11.93
N LEU A 354 27.81 9.20 -11.73
CA LEU A 354 26.86 10.30 -11.94
C LEU A 354 27.17 11.50 -11.06
N THR A 355 27.58 11.28 -9.82
CA THR A 355 28.02 12.37 -8.92
C THR A 355 29.22 13.12 -9.48
N ARG A 356 30.21 12.42 -10.05
CA ARG A 356 31.40 13.07 -10.64
C ARG A 356 31.09 13.80 -11.94
N THR A 357 30.21 13.25 -12.79
CA THR A 357 30.02 13.75 -14.17
C THR A 357 28.83 14.71 -14.30
N VAL A 358 27.75 14.46 -13.56
CA VAL A 358 26.52 15.27 -13.57
C VAL A 358 26.50 16.24 -12.39
N GLY A 359 27.11 15.87 -11.26
CA GLY A 359 27.05 16.65 -10.01
C GLY A 359 26.05 16.10 -8.99
N GLY A 360 25.48 14.92 -9.24
CA GLY A 360 24.51 14.23 -8.39
C GLY A 360 23.51 13.42 -9.22
N LEU A 361 22.35 13.12 -8.63
CA LEU A 361 21.21 12.46 -9.30
C LEU A 361 20.23 13.50 -9.89
N ASP A 362 20.74 14.47 -10.65
CA ASP A 362 19.91 15.48 -11.32
C ASP A 362 19.18 14.86 -12.52
N VAL A 363 17.99 14.35 -12.28
CA VAL A 363 17.12 13.71 -13.28
C VAL A 363 16.56 14.67 -14.33
N ALA A 364 16.80 15.98 -14.22
CA ALA A 364 16.51 16.93 -15.29
C ALA A 364 17.68 17.09 -16.27
N ASP A 365 18.90 16.69 -15.90
CA ASP A 365 20.09 16.81 -16.75
C ASP A 365 20.15 15.69 -17.81
N PRO A 366 20.17 16.00 -19.12
CA PRO A 366 20.27 15.00 -20.18
C PRO A 366 21.52 14.13 -20.11
N ARG A 367 22.62 14.60 -19.48
CA ARG A 367 23.86 13.82 -19.33
C ARG A 367 23.65 12.59 -18.45
N LEU A 368 22.77 12.67 -17.46
CA LEU A 368 22.37 11.51 -16.65
C LEU A 368 21.68 10.49 -17.54
N TRP A 369 20.67 10.92 -18.30
CA TRP A 369 19.89 10.03 -19.16
C TRP A 369 20.70 9.39 -20.28
N ALA A 370 21.73 10.06 -20.81
CA ALA A 370 22.63 9.47 -21.79
C ALA A 370 23.30 8.17 -21.30
N VAL A 371 23.58 8.06 -19.98
CA VAL A 371 24.14 6.84 -19.36
C VAL A 371 23.11 5.71 -19.38
N TYR A 372 21.86 6.00 -19.00
CA TYR A 372 20.77 5.03 -19.03
C TYR A 372 20.39 4.62 -20.46
N GLN A 373 20.46 5.54 -21.43
CA GLN A 373 20.29 5.21 -22.85
C GLN A 373 21.37 4.24 -23.34
N ALA A 374 22.62 4.41 -22.91
CA ALA A 374 23.70 3.49 -23.25
C ALA A 374 23.48 2.10 -22.63
N GLY A 375 23.07 2.03 -21.36
CA GLY A 375 22.71 0.77 -20.70
C GLY A 375 21.49 0.09 -21.34
N LEU A 376 20.45 0.84 -21.67
CA LEU A 376 19.26 0.31 -22.33
C LEU A 376 19.55 -0.20 -23.75
N ALA A 377 20.39 0.51 -24.52
CA ALA A 377 20.84 0.05 -25.82
C ALA A 377 21.68 -1.23 -25.71
N GLU A 378 22.54 -1.33 -24.70
CA GLU A 378 23.29 -2.55 -24.39
C GLU A 378 22.37 -3.73 -24.03
N LEU A 379 21.36 -3.50 -23.19
CA LEU A 379 20.38 -4.52 -22.82
C LEU A 379 19.69 -5.10 -24.07
N PHE A 380 19.16 -4.24 -24.94
CA PHE A 380 18.47 -4.70 -26.16
C PHE A 380 19.38 -5.39 -27.17
N GLU A 381 20.68 -5.08 -27.18
CA GLU A 381 21.65 -5.79 -28.01
C GLU A 381 22.00 -7.17 -27.44
N ASN A 382 22.15 -7.28 -26.12
CA ASN A 382 22.51 -8.53 -25.44
C ASN A 382 21.31 -9.49 -25.33
N MET A 383 20.09 -8.95 -25.21
CA MET A 383 18.84 -9.70 -25.07
C MET A 383 17.81 -9.25 -26.11
N PRO A 384 18.04 -9.49 -27.41
CA PRO A 384 17.21 -8.95 -28.49
C PRO A 384 15.77 -9.46 -28.52
N PHE A 385 15.47 -10.56 -27.80
CA PHE A 385 14.12 -11.11 -27.64
C PHE A 385 13.25 -10.29 -26.66
N VAL A 386 13.84 -9.40 -25.85
CA VAL A 386 13.08 -8.52 -24.96
C VAL A 386 12.33 -7.49 -25.80
N ASP A 387 11.02 -7.38 -25.62
CA ASP A 387 10.13 -6.50 -26.40
C ASP A 387 10.10 -5.06 -25.87
N GLY A 388 10.46 -4.86 -24.61
CA GLY A 388 10.45 -3.53 -24.02
C GLY A 388 10.81 -3.46 -22.54
N LEU A 389 10.67 -2.26 -22.01
CA LEU A 389 10.90 -1.93 -20.60
C LEU A 389 9.62 -1.41 -19.97
N MET A 390 9.22 -1.96 -18.82
CA MET A 390 8.21 -1.40 -17.95
C MET A 390 8.90 -0.57 -16.86
N VAL A 391 8.48 0.68 -16.68
CA VAL A 391 9.09 1.59 -15.70
C VAL A 391 8.06 2.10 -14.69
N ARG A 392 8.44 2.06 -13.41
CA ARG A 392 7.74 2.69 -12.29
C ARG A 392 8.67 3.72 -11.64
N ILE A 393 8.10 4.83 -11.15
CA ILE A 393 8.85 5.90 -10.47
C ILE A 393 8.33 6.21 -9.07
N GLY A 394 7.21 5.58 -8.68
CA GLY A 394 6.50 5.85 -7.43
C GLY A 394 6.99 5.11 -6.21
N GLU A 395 7.89 4.14 -6.39
CA GLU A 395 8.31 3.22 -5.33
C GLU A 395 9.81 3.02 -5.36
N GLY A 396 10.39 2.82 -4.18
CA GLY A 396 11.81 2.55 -3.99
C GLY A 396 12.23 2.64 -2.52
N GLY A 397 13.51 2.40 -2.25
CA GLY A 397 14.07 2.35 -0.90
C GLY A 397 14.29 0.94 -0.36
N GLU A 398 14.67 0.85 0.91
CA GLU A 398 15.14 -0.39 1.56
C GLU A 398 14.11 -1.54 1.57
N VAL A 399 12.81 -1.23 1.51
CA VAL A 399 11.74 -2.25 1.48
C VAL A 399 11.71 -3.06 0.18
N TYR A 400 12.48 -2.63 -0.83
CA TYR A 400 12.69 -3.34 -2.10
C TYR A 400 14.10 -3.91 -2.22
N ALA A 401 14.94 -3.79 -1.19
CA ALA A 401 16.31 -4.31 -1.22
C ALA A 401 16.31 -5.84 -1.20
N GLU A 402 17.26 -6.43 -1.92
CA GLU A 402 17.55 -7.87 -1.92
C GLU A 402 18.89 -8.12 -1.23
N ASP A 403 18.94 -9.13 -0.37
CA ASP A 403 20.17 -9.51 0.32
C ASP A 403 21.26 -9.98 -0.66
N GLY A 404 22.50 -9.51 -0.47
CA GLY A 404 23.62 -9.84 -1.37
C GLY A 404 23.63 -9.02 -2.68
N TRP A 405 22.68 -8.11 -2.84
CA TRP A 405 22.56 -7.18 -3.97
C TRP A 405 22.73 -5.72 -3.50
N ASP A 406 23.58 -4.94 -4.18
CA ASP A 406 23.80 -3.52 -3.86
C ASP A 406 23.14 -2.56 -4.85
N TYR A 407 22.27 -3.06 -5.73
CA TYR A 407 21.42 -2.21 -6.56
C TYR A 407 20.24 -1.73 -5.71
N SER A 408 19.84 -0.48 -5.91
CA SER A 408 18.70 0.12 -5.23
C SER A 408 17.98 1.10 -6.15
N SER A 409 16.74 1.43 -5.84
CA SER A 409 15.99 2.49 -6.52
C SER A 409 15.85 3.73 -5.65
N LYS A 410 15.87 4.91 -6.29
CA LYS A 410 15.69 6.22 -5.65
C LYS A 410 14.42 6.88 -6.15
N LEU A 411 13.63 7.44 -5.23
CA LEU A 411 12.49 8.32 -5.53
C LEU A 411 12.98 9.71 -6.01
N ALA A 412 13.65 9.75 -7.16
CA ALA A 412 14.28 10.95 -7.71
C ALA A 412 13.42 11.64 -8.79
N VAL A 413 12.66 10.87 -9.56
CA VAL A 413 11.81 11.39 -10.66
C VAL A 413 10.48 11.90 -10.08
N THR A 414 10.46 13.17 -9.67
CA THR A 414 9.40 13.75 -8.83
C THR A 414 8.72 14.98 -9.43
N THR A 415 9.11 15.37 -10.65
CA THR A 415 8.56 16.55 -11.36
C THR A 415 8.17 16.22 -12.80
N ASP A 416 7.24 16.99 -13.38
CA ASP A 416 6.78 16.83 -14.76
C ASP A 416 7.96 16.84 -15.75
N ALA A 417 8.91 17.76 -15.54
CA ALA A 417 10.10 17.90 -16.37
C ALA A 417 10.98 16.64 -16.29
N SER A 418 11.19 16.10 -15.10
CA SER A 418 11.97 14.87 -14.92
C SER A 418 11.29 13.64 -15.52
N VAL A 419 9.96 13.50 -15.41
CA VAL A 419 9.21 12.41 -16.05
C VAL A 419 9.35 12.49 -17.56
N ARG A 420 9.13 13.68 -18.15
CA ARG A 420 9.26 13.88 -19.60
C ARG A 420 10.70 13.69 -20.09
N ALA A 421 11.71 14.07 -19.30
CA ALA A 421 13.12 13.85 -19.63
C ALA A 421 13.46 12.36 -19.66
N MET A 422 13.04 11.61 -18.63
CA MET A 422 13.16 10.15 -18.57
C MET A 422 12.50 9.49 -19.78
N LEU A 423 11.21 9.75 -20.00
CA LEU A 423 10.45 9.10 -21.05
C LEU A 423 11.06 9.39 -22.43
N ARG A 424 11.46 10.64 -22.74
CA ARG A 424 12.12 10.95 -24.02
C ARG A 424 13.39 10.14 -24.23
N ALA A 425 14.22 10.02 -23.21
CA ALA A 425 15.47 9.30 -23.31
C ALA A 425 15.24 7.79 -23.53
N LEU A 426 14.37 7.18 -22.72
CA LEU A 426 14.07 5.76 -22.82
C LEU A 426 13.38 5.43 -24.16
N LEU A 427 12.43 6.25 -24.59
CA LEU A 427 11.70 6.06 -25.85
C LEU A 427 12.58 6.29 -27.09
N ASP A 428 13.49 7.27 -27.07
CA ASP A 428 14.44 7.47 -28.19
C ASP A 428 15.32 6.24 -28.40
N THR A 429 15.78 5.60 -27.31
CA THR A 429 16.55 4.36 -27.39
C THR A 429 15.67 3.17 -27.78
N ALA A 430 14.52 2.99 -27.15
CA ALA A 430 13.60 1.89 -27.42
C ALA A 430 13.07 1.93 -28.86
N GLY A 431 12.64 3.10 -29.34
CA GLY A 431 12.14 3.27 -30.70
C GLY A 431 13.18 2.97 -31.78
N LYS A 432 14.47 3.31 -31.56
CA LYS A 432 15.57 2.92 -32.47
C LYS A 432 15.77 1.41 -32.56
N ALA A 433 15.47 0.69 -31.48
CA ALA A 433 15.53 -0.77 -31.40
C ALA A 433 14.20 -1.45 -31.77
N GLY A 434 13.14 -0.69 -32.10
CA GLY A 434 11.80 -1.21 -32.36
C GLY A 434 11.13 -1.83 -31.12
N LYS A 435 11.46 -1.32 -29.93
CA LYS A 435 11.00 -1.79 -28.62
C LYS A 435 10.03 -0.80 -27.99
N GLU A 436 9.24 -1.25 -27.02
CA GLU A 436 8.23 -0.43 -26.34
C GLU A 436 8.68 -0.02 -24.93
N VAL A 437 8.13 1.09 -24.43
CA VAL A 437 8.23 1.49 -23.02
C VAL A 437 6.84 1.52 -22.42
N ILE A 438 6.60 0.70 -21.39
CA ILE A 438 5.38 0.74 -20.59
C ILE A 438 5.62 1.61 -19.36
N PHE A 439 5.03 2.79 -19.33
CA PHE A 439 5.10 3.67 -18.16
C PHE A 439 3.95 3.39 -17.21
N ARG A 440 4.26 2.91 -16.01
CA ARG A 440 3.29 2.77 -14.93
C ARG A 440 3.04 4.12 -14.27
N THR A 441 1.78 4.55 -14.25
CA THR A 441 1.40 5.83 -13.62
C THR A 441 1.42 5.78 -12.10
N TRP A 442 1.58 4.61 -11.49
CA TRP A 442 1.68 4.42 -10.03
C TRP A 442 2.83 5.25 -9.44
N THR A 443 2.47 6.43 -8.93
CA THR A 443 3.33 7.40 -8.26
C THR A 443 2.74 7.68 -6.89
N VAL A 444 3.46 7.42 -5.79
CA VAL A 444 2.92 7.61 -4.43
C VAL A 444 3.42 8.92 -3.85
N GLY A 445 2.57 9.95 -3.80
CA GLY A 445 2.63 11.10 -2.88
C GLY A 445 3.86 12.02 -2.89
N VAL A 446 4.91 11.71 -3.65
CA VAL A 446 6.18 12.45 -3.62
C VAL A 446 6.30 13.37 -4.83
N GLY A 447 6.43 14.68 -4.57
CA GLY A 447 6.65 15.70 -5.58
C GLY A 447 5.40 16.10 -6.37
N ALA A 448 5.58 16.86 -7.44
CA ALA A 448 4.49 17.39 -8.27
C ALA A 448 3.73 16.31 -9.05
N VAL A 449 4.27 15.09 -9.12
CA VAL A 449 3.69 13.96 -9.86
C VAL A 449 3.10 12.89 -8.94
N GLY A 450 3.04 13.12 -7.62
CA GLY A 450 2.65 12.13 -6.62
C GLY A 450 1.19 11.65 -6.68
N ASP A 451 0.33 12.28 -7.48
CA ASP A 451 -1.07 11.89 -7.71
C ASP A 451 -1.34 11.55 -9.18
N LEU A 452 -0.30 11.34 -9.99
CA LEU A 452 -0.41 11.03 -11.43
C LEU A 452 -1.31 9.81 -11.72
N HIS A 453 -1.35 8.86 -10.79
CA HIS A 453 -2.17 7.66 -10.89
C HIS A 453 -3.65 7.87 -10.57
N THR A 454 -4.04 8.94 -9.89
CA THR A 454 -5.43 9.21 -9.47
C THR A 454 -6.02 10.49 -10.05
N ASN A 455 -5.20 11.44 -10.47
CA ASN A 455 -5.66 12.76 -10.87
C ASN A 455 -5.57 12.99 -12.41
N PRO A 456 -6.72 13.13 -13.12
CA PRO A 456 -6.71 13.43 -14.56
C PRO A 456 -6.03 14.73 -14.95
N GLU A 457 -6.03 15.75 -14.08
CA GLU A 457 -5.34 17.03 -14.36
C GLU A 457 -3.83 16.85 -14.29
N SER A 458 -3.33 16.18 -13.26
CA SER A 458 -1.90 15.82 -13.15
C SER A 458 -1.47 14.93 -14.32
N TYR A 459 -2.31 13.97 -14.72
CA TYR A 459 -2.10 13.16 -15.92
C TYR A 459 -1.94 14.02 -17.18
N ALA A 460 -2.88 14.94 -17.43
CA ALA A 460 -2.84 15.82 -18.59
C ALA A 460 -1.64 16.79 -18.54
N GLN A 461 -1.26 17.27 -17.37
CA GLN A 461 -0.10 18.15 -17.19
C GLN A 461 1.22 17.40 -17.49
N VAL A 462 1.40 16.21 -16.93
CA VAL A 462 2.65 15.44 -17.06
C VAL A 462 2.78 14.82 -18.44
N LEU A 463 1.71 14.25 -19.01
CA LEU A 463 1.76 13.47 -20.26
C LEU A 463 1.05 14.15 -21.44
N GLY A 464 0.24 15.18 -21.23
CA GLY A 464 -0.46 15.87 -22.34
C GLY A 464 0.51 16.39 -23.41
N GLY A 465 0.18 16.13 -24.68
CA GLY A 465 1.01 16.49 -25.84
C GLY A 465 2.34 15.75 -25.92
N PHE A 466 2.52 14.67 -25.16
CA PHE A 466 3.67 13.77 -25.26
C PHE A 466 3.29 12.58 -26.15
N ASP A 467 3.55 12.67 -27.45
CA ASP A 467 3.15 11.62 -28.38
C ASP A 467 4.37 10.81 -28.84
N ASP A 468 4.38 9.50 -28.54
CA ASP A 468 5.32 8.52 -29.08
C ASP A 468 4.59 7.19 -29.33
N PRO A 469 4.73 6.56 -30.51
CA PRO A 469 4.05 5.30 -30.81
C PRO A 469 4.54 4.10 -29.98
N HIS A 470 5.74 4.18 -29.38
CA HIS A 470 6.32 3.13 -28.54
C HIS A 470 5.96 3.30 -27.06
N LEU A 471 5.24 4.35 -26.68
CA LEU A 471 4.78 4.58 -25.30
C LEU A 471 3.42 3.93 -25.06
N ILE A 472 3.38 3.05 -24.05
CA ILE A 472 2.14 2.50 -23.48
C ILE A 472 2.06 3.00 -22.04
N VAL A 473 0.88 3.47 -21.63
CA VAL A 473 0.66 3.92 -20.26
C VAL A 473 -0.21 2.92 -19.51
N SER A 474 0.31 2.44 -18.38
CA SER A 474 -0.30 1.44 -17.51
C SER A 474 -0.88 2.07 -16.25
N THR A 475 -2.12 1.73 -15.91
CA THR A 475 -2.81 2.31 -14.75
C THR A 475 -3.78 1.32 -14.10
N LYS A 476 -3.76 1.25 -12.77
CA LYS A 476 -4.68 0.43 -11.95
C LYS A 476 -6.14 0.77 -12.25
N TYR A 477 -7.00 -0.25 -12.28
CA TYR A 477 -8.44 -0.06 -12.53
C TYR A 477 -9.14 0.76 -11.43
N THR A 478 -8.59 0.77 -10.22
CA THR A 478 -9.08 1.56 -9.07
C THR A 478 -8.41 2.91 -8.99
N LEU A 479 -9.13 3.89 -8.45
CA LEU A 479 -8.60 5.19 -8.04
C LEU A 479 -7.77 5.05 -6.75
N GLY A 480 -6.58 4.47 -6.86
CA GLY A 480 -5.69 4.14 -5.74
C GLY A 480 -5.18 2.70 -5.82
N ASP A 481 -4.94 2.07 -4.66
CA ASP A 481 -4.22 0.81 -4.58
C ASP A 481 -5.11 -0.44 -4.47
N PHE A 482 -5.83 -0.78 -5.53
CA PHE A 482 -6.64 -2.01 -5.67
C PHE A 482 -7.68 -2.31 -4.57
N TYR A 483 -7.78 -1.57 -3.47
CA TYR A 483 -8.78 -1.79 -2.42
C TYR A 483 -10.20 -1.83 -2.98
N SER A 484 -11.04 -2.70 -2.42
CA SER A 484 -12.48 -2.58 -2.60
C SER A 484 -12.97 -1.25 -2.01
N HIS A 485 -14.13 -0.78 -2.46
CA HIS A 485 -14.69 0.55 -2.15
C HIS A 485 -13.94 1.74 -2.75
N LEU A 486 -12.87 1.53 -3.51
CA LEU A 486 -12.33 2.61 -4.34
C LEU A 486 -13.18 2.79 -5.60
N PRO A 487 -13.37 4.05 -6.06
CA PRO A 487 -13.94 4.31 -7.37
C PRO A 487 -13.11 3.70 -8.51
N LEU A 488 -13.71 3.56 -9.69
CA LEU A 488 -12.94 3.31 -10.90
C LEU A 488 -11.99 4.47 -11.18
N ASN A 489 -10.83 4.16 -11.75
CA ASN A 489 -9.80 5.16 -12.01
C ASN A 489 -10.18 6.09 -13.15
N THR A 490 -10.47 7.34 -12.83
CA THR A 490 -10.93 8.34 -13.81
C THR A 490 -9.86 8.73 -14.83
N THR A 491 -8.57 8.48 -14.56
CA THR A 491 -7.50 8.75 -15.53
C THR A 491 -7.57 7.81 -16.75
N LEU A 492 -8.22 6.64 -16.62
CA LEU A 492 -8.42 5.70 -17.73
C LEU A 492 -9.56 6.12 -18.69
N LEU A 493 -10.42 7.06 -18.28
CA LEU A 493 -11.56 7.53 -19.08
C LEU A 493 -11.15 8.51 -20.20
N ALA A 494 -9.88 8.94 -20.23
CA ALA A 494 -9.39 9.95 -21.17
C ALA A 494 -7.92 9.71 -21.58
N GLY A 495 -7.39 10.61 -22.41
CA GLY A 495 -6.00 10.63 -22.86
C GLY A 495 -5.79 10.00 -24.24
N GLU A 496 -4.73 10.44 -24.94
CA GLU A 496 -4.46 10.07 -26.34
C GLU A 496 -3.45 8.92 -26.53
N HIS A 497 -2.77 8.53 -25.45
CA HIS A 497 -1.71 7.53 -25.43
C HIS A 497 -2.30 6.12 -25.54
N ARG A 498 -1.50 5.13 -25.97
CA ARG A 498 -1.87 3.71 -25.86
C ARG A 498 -2.01 3.34 -24.38
N ARG A 499 -3.07 2.63 -24.01
CA ARG A 499 -3.42 2.37 -22.60
C ARG A 499 -3.53 0.88 -22.30
N ILE A 500 -3.04 0.49 -21.12
CA ILE A 500 -3.39 -0.79 -20.50
C ILE A 500 -3.96 -0.59 -19.09
N VAL A 501 -4.88 -1.48 -18.71
CA VAL A 501 -5.51 -1.50 -17.38
C VAL A 501 -4.81 -2.52 -16.48
N GLU A 502 -4.33 -2.12 -15.30
CA GLU A 502 -3.77 -3.05 -14.31
C GLU A 502 -4.90 -3.67 -13.46
N PHE A 503 -4.84 -4.98 -13.25
CA PHE A 503 -5.69 -5.77 -12.37
C PHE A 503 -4.83 -6.59 -11.41
N GLN A 504 -5.39 -6.99 -10.26
CA GLN A 504 -4.69 -7.83 -9.27
C GLN A 504 -5.54 -9.04 -8.92
N ALA A 505 -5.06 -10.23 -9.29
CA ALA A 505 -5.79 -11.48 -9.11
C ALA A 505 -5.65 -12.05 -7.68
N ARG A 506 -4.43 -12.03 -7.12
CA ARG A 506 -4.14 -12.54 -5.76
C ARG A 506 -4.82 -11.72 -4.67
N ARG A 507 -5.02 -10.41 -4.86
CA ARG A 507 -5.59 -9.47 -3.87
C ARG A 507 -4.79 -9.41 -2.57
N GLU A 508 -3.77 -8.55 -2.58
CA GLU A 508 -2.86 -8.41 -1.43
C GLU A 508 -3.62 -8.00 -0.15
N PHE A 509 -4.49 -6.99 -0.24
CA PHE A 509 -5.19 -6.42 0.90
C PHE A 509 -6.37 -7.28 1.38
N GLU A 510 -6.83 -8.22 0.56
CA GLU A 510 -7.96 -9.09 0.89
C GLU A 510 -7.44 -10.48 1.26
N ALA A 511 -6.66 -10.48 2.36
CA ALA A 511 -6.05 -11.66 2.96
C ALA A 511 -5.10 -12.44 2.03
N PHE A 512 -4.31 -11.74 1.21
CA PHE A 512 -3.29 -12.33 0.34
C PHE A 512 -3.81 -13.41 -0.64
N GLY A 513 -5.10 -13.38 -0.95
CA GLY A 513 -5.75 -14.38 -1.82
C GLY A 513 -6.10 -15.70 -1.13
N SER A 514 -5.97 -15.78 0.20
CA SER A 514 -6.36 -16.96 0.98
C SER A 514 -7.87 -17.13 1.13
N LEU A 515 -8.67 -16.11 0.79
CA LEU A 515 -10.13 -16.16 0.88
C LEU A 515 -10.77 -16.27 -0.51
N PRO A 516 -11.88 -17.00 -0.67
CA PRO A 516 -12.65 -16.98 -1.90
C PRO A 516 -13.08 -15.54 -2.23
N ASN A 517 -12.79 -15.10 -3.45
CA ASN A 517 -12.96 -13.70 -3.86
C ASN A 517 -13.08 -13.57 -5.38
N ASP A 518 -14.29 -13.81 -5.93
CA ASP A 518 -14.57 -13.74 -7.36
C ASP A 518 -14.73 -12.30 -7.85
N LEU A 519 -13.68 -11.76 -8.49
CA LEU A 519 -13.66 -10.39 -9.02
C LEU A 519 -14.20 -10.28 -10.44
N GLY A 520 -14.61 -11.39 -11.07
CA GLY A 520 -15.05 -11.42 -12.46
C GLY A 520 -16.12 -10.36 -12.79
N PRO A 521 -17.20 -10.22 -12.00
CA PRO A 521 -18.21 -9.18 -12.19
C PRO A 521 -17.65 -7.75 -12.14
N LEU A 522 -16.82 -7.44 -11.12
CA LEU A 522 -16.20 -6.12 -10.94
C LEU A 522 -15.23 -5.79 -12.08
N HIS A 523 -14.36 -6.73 -12.44
CA HIS A 523 -13.40 -6.56 -13.54
C HIS A 523 -14.11 -6.39 -14.88
N ARG A 524 -15.21 -7.13 -15.14
CA ARG A 524 -16.04 -6.94 -16.34
C ARG A 524 -16.63 -5.53 -16.39
N GLN A 525 -17.22 -5.06 -15.29
CA GLN A 525 -17.80 -3.72 -15.24
C GLN A 525 -16.74 -2.65 -15.53
N ALA A 526 -15.61 -2.71 -14.82
CA ALA A 526 -14.50 -1.77 -14.99
C ALA A 526 -14.02 -1.76 -16.45
N LEU A 527 -13.76 -2.94 -17.03
CA LEU A 527 -13.26 -3.05 -18.39
C LEU A 527 -14.26 -2.51 -19.42
N ARG A 528 -15.56 -2.81 -19.30
CA ARG A 528 -16.59 -2.29 -20.21
C ARG A 528 -16.71 -0.77 -20.12
N GLU A 529 -16.66 -0.21 -18.91
CA GLU A 529 -16.73 1.24 -18.71
C GLU A 529 -15.55 1.95 -19.36
N PHE A 530 -14.33 1.45 -19.14
CA PHE A 530 -13.14 2.05 -19.73
C PHE A 530 -13.11 1.89 -21.26
N LEU A 531 -13.47 0.73 -21.79
CA LEU A 531 -13.50 0.51 -23.25
C LEU A 531 -14.57 1.35 -23.96
N ALA A 532 -15.67 1.65 -23.28
CA ALA A 532 -16.70 2.54 -23.81
C ALA A 532 -16.24 4.00 -23.82
N ALA A 533 -15.47 4.43 -22.81
CA ALA A 533 -14.99 5.81 -22.69
C ALA A 533 -13.73 6.10 -23.51
N ASN A 534 -12.79 5.14 -23.56
CA ASN A 534 -11.46 5.34 -24.10
C ASN A 534 -11.07 4.27 -25.15
N PRO A 535 -11.11 4.60 -26.46
CA PRO A 535 -10.77 3.66 -27.52
C PRO A 535 -9.27 3.34 -27.59
N LYS A 536 -8.40 4.06 -26.84
CA LYS A 536 -6.95 3.81 -26.81
C LYS A 536 -6.54 2.68 -25.87
N ILE A 537 -7.49 2.11 -25.12
CA ILE A 537 -7.25 0.92 -24.31
C ILE A 537 -7.09 -0.28 -25.23
N GLU A 538 -5.87 -0.79 -25.27
CA GLU A 538 -5.45 -1.89 -26.15
C GLU A 538 -5.12 -3.17 -25.38
N GLY A 539 -5.06 -3.10 -24.05
CA GLY A 539 -4.61 -4.23 -23.25
C GLY A 539 -4.88 -4.17 -21.75
N VAL A 540 -4.43 -5.23 -21.08
CA VAL A 540 -4.51 -5.42 -19.63
C VAL A 540 -3.19 -5.98 -19.10
N TRP A 541 -2.85 -5.66 -17.86
CA TRP A 541 -1.80 -6.34 -17.10
C TRP A 541 -2.38 -6.89 -15.81
N ASN A 542 -2.33 -8.21 -15.64
CA ASN A 542 -2.91 -8.88 -14.48
C ASN A 542 -1.83 -9.43 -13.55
N TRP A 543 -1.88 -9.05 -12.28
CA TRP A 543 -0.92 -9.50 -11.27
C TRP A 543 -1.37 -10.83 -10.68
N THR A 544 -0.65 -11.89 -10.99
CA THR A 544 -1.00 -13.27 -10.62
C THR A 544 -0.42 -13.69 -9.28
N GLN A 545 0.70 -13.09 -8.85
CA GLN A 545 1.33 -13.37 -7.56
C GLN A 545 1.82 -12.09 -6.85
N ASP A 546 2.30 -11.12 -7.62
CA ASP A 546 2.90 -9.89 -7.11
C ASP A 546 1.86 -8.96 -6.45
N GLY A 547 2.37 -7.99 -5.70
CA GLY A 547 1.58 -7.09 -4.86
C GLY A 547 1.70 -7.47 -3.39
N GLY A 548 2.05 -6.48 -2.57
CA GLY A 548 2.30 -6.66 -1.15
C GLY A 548 3.51 -7.53 -0.84
N PRO A 549 3.71 -7.88 0.44
CA PRO A 549 4.77 -8.76 0.86
C PRO A 549 4.49 -10.18 0.42
N LEU A 550 5.56 -10.87 0.08
CA LEU A 550 5.47 -12.21 -0.46
C LEU A 550 5.67 -13.29 0.61
N ARG A 551 6.07 -12.90 1.82
CA ARG A 551 6.41 -13.81 2.94
C ARG A 551 5.68 -13.50 4.26
N ALA A 552 5.21 -12.27 4.49
CA ALA A 552 4.24 -12.00 5.54
C ALA A 552 2.86 -12.42 5.06
N GLY A 553 2.32 -13.53 5.58
CA GLY A 553 1.01 -14.07 5.21
C GLY A 553 1.06 -15.55 4.81
N PRO A 554 0.04 -16.06 4.12
CA PRO A 554 -0.05 -17.47 3.73
C PRO A 554 1.06 -17.82 2.72
N MET A 555 1.64 -19.01 2.89
CA MET A 555 2.60 -19.64 1.97
C MET A 555 1.90 -20.18 0.71
N SER A 556 1.25 -19.27 -0.02
CA SER A 556 0.60 -19.55 -1.29
C SER A 556 1.43 -18.98 -2.44
N LEU A 557 1.98 -19.89 -3.25
CA LEU A 557 2.80 -19.59 -4.42
C LEU A 557 2.11 -20.15 -5.66
N TYR A 558 1.75 -19.26 -6.59
CA TYR A 558 0.98 -19.56 -7.78
C TYR A 558 1.60 -20.69 -8.61
N LEU A 559 0.80 -21.73 -8.93
CA LEU A 559 1.22 -22.97 -9.61
C LEU A 559 2.16 -23.89 -8.82
N ARG A 560 2.47 -23.59 -7.56
CA ARG A 560 3.48 -24.30 -6.76
C ARG A 560 2.94 -24.87 -5.45
N THR A 561 2.50 -24.01 -4.52
CA THR A 561 2.07 -24.43 -3.16
C THR A 561 0.92 -23.59 -2.64
N GLY A 562 0.26 -24.08 -1.59
CA GLY A 562 -0.92 -23.45 -1.02
C GLY A 562 -2.14 -23.55 -1.94
N PHE A 563 -3.20 -22.83 -1.59
CA PHE A 563 -4.48 -22.93 -2.31
C PHE A 563 -4.65 -21.85 -3.40
N TRP A 564 -3.63 -21.72 -4.25
CA TRP A 564 -3.53 -20.70 -5.29
C TRP A 564 -4.65 -20.76 -6.34
N GLN A 565 -5.32 -21.90 -6.47
CA GLN A 565 -6.44 -22.09 -7.37
C GLN A 565 -7.55 -21.05 -7.14
N LEU A 566 -7.74 -20.58 -5.89
CA LEU A 566 -8.73 -19.56 -5.56
C LEU A 566 -8.52 -18.25 -6.33
N TYR A 567 -7.29 -17.76 -6.43
CA TYR A 567 -6.99 -16.55 -7.19
C TYR A 567 -6.62 -16.82 -8.65
N ASP A 568 -6.35 -18.08 -9.05
CA ASP A 568 -6.34 -18.47 -10.47
C ASP A 568 -7.68 -18.20 -11.15
N LEU A 569 -8.80 -18.23 -10.41
CA LEU A 569 -10.11 -17.80 -10.93
C LEU A 569 -10.03 -16.39 -11.51
N ASN A 570 -9.43 -15.45 -10.77
CA ASN A 570 -9.36 -14.05 -11.18
C ASN A 570 -8.43 -13.87 -12.38
N THR A 571 -7.33 -14.63 -12.44
CA THR A 571 -6.44 -14.69 -13.59
C THR A 571 -7.17 -15.24 -14.82
N TYR A 572 -7.85 -16.37 -14.69
CA TYR A 572 -8.68 -16.93 -15.75
C TYR A 572 -9.74 -15.93 -16.21
N ALA A 573 -10.44 -15.27 -15.29
CA ALA A 573 -11.50 -14.32 -15.61
C ALA A 573 -11.00 -13.10 -16.40
N VAL A 574 -9.90 -12.47 -15.99
CA VAL A 574 -9.33 -11.34 -16.75
C VAL A 574 -8.91 -11.76 -18.16
N ALA A 575 -8.33 -12.95 -18.33
CA ALA A 575 -7.97 -13.45 -19.66
C ALA A 575 -9.21 -13.64 -20.57
N ARG A 576 -10.29 -14.21 -20.03
CA ARG A 576 -11.56 -14.40 -20.76
C ARG A 576 -12.20 -13.05 -21.13
N LEU A 577 -12.20 -12.09 -20.22
CA LEU A 577 -12.76 -10.74 -20.41
C LEU A 577 -11.91 -9.88 -21.38
N ALA A 578 -10.59 -10.04 -21.38
CA ALA A 578 -9.72 -9.37 -22.35
C ALA A 578 -9.93 -9.88 -23.78
N TRP A 579 -10.30 -11.16 -23.92
CA TRP A 579 -10.72 -11.73 -25.20
C TRP A 579 -12.10 -11.22 -25.62
N ASP A 580 -13.06 -11.29 -24.69
CA ASP A 580 -14.47 -10.92 -24.90
C ASP A 580 -15.03 -10.21 -23.65
N PRO A 581 -15.11 -8.86 -23.64
CA PRO A 581 -15.61 -8.12 -22.48
C PRO A 581 -17.10 -8.33 -22.19
N ASP A 582 -17.85 -8.95 -23.10
CA ASP A 582 -19.25 -9.31 -22.90
C ASP A 582 -19.42 -10.74 -22.36
N ALA A 583 -18.32 -11.49 -22.16
CA ALA A 583 -18.37 -12.80 -21.53
C ALA A 583 -19.04 -12.74 -20.15
N ASP A 584 -19.85 -13.76 -19.84
CA ASP A 584 -20.56 -13.85 -18.57
C ASP A 584 -19.63 -14.37 -17.45
N PRO A 585 -19.29 -13.56 -16.43
CA PRO A 585 -18.44 -13.97 -15.32
C PRO A 585 -18.99 -15.19 -14.58
N ALA A 586 -20.31 -15.30 -14.43
CA ALA A 586 -20.93 -16.44 -13.78
C ALA A 586 -20.58 -17.75 -14.51
N GLN A 587 -20.61 -17.73 -15.85
CA GLN A 587 -20.22 -18.85 -16.68
C GLN A 587 -18.70 -19.11 -16.63
N VAL A 588 -17.89 -18.05 -16.60
CA VAL A 588 -16.43 -18.17 -16.45
C VAL A 588 -16.06 -18.84 -15.13
N THR A 589 -16.72 -18.47 -14.02
CA THR A 589 -16.53 -19.10 -12.71
C THR A 589 -16.97 -20.57 -12.72
N ALA A 590 -18.09 -20.90 -13.38
CA ALA A 590 -18.50 -22.29 -13.55
C ALA A 590 -17.52 -23.11 -14.41
N ASP A 591 -16.95 -22.51 -15.45
CA ASP A 591 -15.94 -23.16 -16.31
C ASP A 591 -14.64 -23.43 -15.54
N TRP A 592 -14.20 -22.46 -14.72
CA TRP A 592 -13.08 -22.63 -13.78
C TRP A 592 -13.37 -23.74 -12.75
N ALA A 593 -14.53 -23.72 -12.10
CA ALA A 593 -14.88 -24.74 -11.12
C ALA A 593 -14.90 -26.15 -11.76
N TYR A 594 -15.39 -26.25 -13.00
CA TYR A 594 -15.41 -27.52 -13.74
C TYR A 594 -14.00 -28.07 -14.04
N ARG A 595 -13.12 -27.21 -14.55
CA ARG A 595 -11.77 -27.61 -14.94
C ARG A 595 -10.88 -27.90 -13.73
N THR A 596 -11.09 -27.18 -12.63
CA THR A 596 -10.21 -27.21 -11.46
C THR A 596 -10.66 -28.24 -10.43
N PHE A 597 -11.96 -28.31 -10.10
CA PHE A 597 -12.41 -29.07 -8.92
C PHE A 597 -13.25 -30.31 -9.23
N SER A 598 -14.18 -30.24 -10.18
CA SER A 598 -15.15 -31.34 -10.37
C SER A 598 -15.77 -31.34 -11.75
N GLY A 599 -16.02 -32.54 -12.30
CA GLY A 599 -16.84 -32.71 -13.50
C GLY A 599 -18.34 -32.85 -13.21
N ASP A 600 -18.73 -32.94 -11.93
CA ASP A 600 -20.11 -33.12 -11.50
C ASP A 600 -20.89 -31.79 -11.52
N PRO A 601 -22.02 -31.71 -12.24
CA PRO A 601 -22.78 -30.48 -12.35
C PRO A 601 -23.29 -29.89 -11.04
N ALA A 602 -23.59 -30.71 -10.03
CA ALA A 602 -24.11 -30.22 -8.75
C ALA A 602 -22.99 -29.60 -7.91
N THR A 603 -21.81 -30.23 -7.87
CA THR A 603 -20.62 -29.68 -7.20
C THR A 603 -20.15 -28.39 -7.87
N VAL A 604 -20.12 -28.33 -9.20
CA VAL A 604 -19.78 -27.08 -9.93
C VAL A 604 -20.77 -25.95 -9.60
N ALA A 605 -22.07 -26.26 -9.56
CA ALA A 605 -23.09 -25.27 -9.20
C ALA A 605 -22.93 -24.79 -7.74
N ALA A 606 -22.61 -25.69 -6.80
CA ALA A 606 -22.39 -25.33 -5.39
C ALA A 606 -21.17 -24.42 -5.22
N ILE A 607 -20.06 -24.72 -5.90
CA ILE A 607 -18.86 -23.83 -5.91
C ILE A 607 -19.22 -22.48 -6.53
N GLY A 608 -19.89 -22.45 -7.69
CA GLY A 608 -20.31 -21.20 -8.32
C GLY A 608 -21.22 -20.34 -7.43
N GLN A 609 -22.12 -20.97 -6.66
CA GLN A 609 -22.95 -20.26 -5.67
C GLN A 609 -22.12 -19.73 -4.50
N ALA A 610 -21.14 -20.48 -4.01
CA ALA A 610 -20.25 -20.00 -2.96
C ALA A 610 -19.42 -18.79 -3.44
N MET A 611 -18.85 -18.87 -4.66
CA MET A 611 -18.11 -17.75 -5.26
C MET A 611 -18.99 -16.53 -5.50
N ALA A 612 -20.25 -16.71 -5.89
CA ALA A 612 -21.20 -15.60 -6.07
C ALA A 612 -21.53 -14.85 -4.75
N LEU A 613 -21.31 -15.47 -3.59
CA LEU A 613 -21.46 -14.82 -2.27
C LEU A 613 -20.16 -14.19 -1.77
N SER A 614 -19.03 -14.51 -2.39
CA SER A 614 -17.71 -14.28 -1.82
C SER A 614 -17.35 -12.80 -1.75
N ARG A 615 -17.73 -12.02 -2.77
CA ARG A 615 -17.51 -10.56 -2.80
C ARG A 615 -18.19 -9.86 -1.66
N GLU A 616 -19.48 -10.15 -1.43
CA GLU A 616 -20.26 -9.57 -0.34
C GLU A 616 -19.72 -10.00 1.04
N ALA A 617 -19.25 -11.25 1.17
CA ALA A 617 -18.62 -11.71 2.40
C ALA A 617 -17.31 -10.96 2.70
N VAL A 618 -16.44 -10.80 1.70
CA VAL A 618 -15.14 -10.09 1.82
C VAL A 618 -15.33 -8.60 2.10
N THR A 619 -16.17 -7.90 1.35
CA THR A 619 -16.43 -6.46 1.57
C THR A 619 -16.98 -6.21 2.97
N LYS A 620 -17.94 -7.00 3.45
CA LYS A 620 -18.51 -6.82 4.78
C LYS A 620 -17.61 -7.30 5.92
N GLY A 621 -16.76 -8.30 5.67
CA GLY A 621 -15.88 -8.90 6.68
C GLY A 621 -14.60 -8.09 6.90
N LEU A 622 -13.97 -7.64 5.82
CA LEU A 622 -12.69 -6.95 5.85
C LEU A 622 -12.80 -5.43 5.83
N TYR A 623 -13.94 -4.85 5.43
CA TYR A 623 -14.14 -3.39 5.44
C TYR A 623 -15.23 -2.99 6.44
N ILE A 624 -15.22 -1.72 6.83
CA ILE A 624 -16.32 -1.08 7.57
C ILE A 624 -17.06 -0.21 6.56
N GLY A 625 -18.16 -0.71 5.98
CA GLY A 625 -18.85 -0.11 4.84
C GLY A 625 -19.18 1.38 5.02
N PRO A 626 -19.76 1.81 6.16
CA PRO A 626 -20.04 3.21 6.42
C PRO A 626 -18.83 4.15 6.32
N TYR A 627 -17.62 3.66 6.61
CA TYR A 627 -16.36 4.37 6.43
C TYR A 627 -15.79 4.17 5.02
N ALA A 628 -15.71 2.92 4.55
CA ALA A 628 -15.08 2.53 3.30
C ALA A 628 -15.76 3.16 2.07
N ASP A 629 -17.08 3.41 2.12
CA ASP A 629 -17.85 4.09 1.08
C ASP A 629 -17.58 5.62 1.00
N LYS A 630 -16.52 6.11 1.64
CA LYS A 630 -16.12 7.50 1.65
C LYS A 630 -14.69 7.66 1.13
N SER A 631 -14.47 8.69 0.33
CA SER A 631 -13.14 9.25 0.12
C SER A 631 -12.81 10.11 1.34
N VAL A 632 -11.80 9.71 2.10
CA VAL A 632 -11.43 10.34 3.38
C VAL A 632 -10.07 11.00 3.24
N ARG A 633 -9.94 12.21 3.81
CA ARG A 633 -8.65 12.84 4.06
C ARG A 633 -8.47 12.99 5.56
N ALA A 634 -7.37 12.46 6.08
CA ALA A 634 -7.00 12.54 7.49
C ALA A 634 -5.48 12.54 7.63
N LEU A 635 -4.95 13.24 8.64
CA LEU A 635 -3.50 13.32 8.91
C LEU A 635 -2.67 13.83 7.71
N GLY A 636 -3.27 14.60 6.80
CA GLY A 636 -2.62 15.10 5.59
C GLY A 636 -2.52 14.07 4.46
N LEU A 637 -3.16 12.91 4.63
CA LEU A 637 -3.14 11.76 3.74
C LEU A 637 -4.56 11.41 3.26
N GLU A 638 -4.64 10.51 2.30
CA GLU A 638 -5.87 9.79 1.93
C GLU A 638 -5.79 8.35 2.47
N PRO A 639 -6.28 8.10 3.69
CA PRO A 639 -6.36 6.76 4.25
C PRO A 639 -6.98 5.73 3.30
N PRO A 640 -6.45 4.48 3.24
CA PRO A 640 -7.13 3.44 2.50
C PRO A 640 -8.47 3.08 3.16
N PRO A 641 -9.46 2.62 2.38
CA PRO A 641 -10.79 2.29 2.90
C PRO A 641 -10.78 1.13 3.92
N MET A 642 -9.70 0.36 4.00
CA MET A 642 -9.54 -0.76 4.94
C MET A 642 -8.71 -0.44 6.19
N MET A 643 -8.32 0.81 6.46
CA MET A 643 -7.32 1.21 7.47
C MET A 643 -7.48 0.62 8.90
N TRP A 644 -8.65 0.12 9.30
CA TRP A 644 -8.84 -0.59 10.59
C TRP A 644 -8.07 -1.94 10.65
N ILE A 645 -7.79 -2.54 9.51
CA ILE A 645 -6.76 -3.54 9.30
C ILE A 645 -5.67 -2.80 8.51
N PHE A 646 -4.60 -2.43 9.20
CA PHE A 646 -3.53 -1.66 8.59
C PHE A 646 -2.78 -2.55 7.60
N GLU A 647 -2.90 -2.22 6.33
CA GLU A 647 -2.49 -3.07 5.21
C GLU A 647 -2.98 -4.51 5.42
N TRP A 648 -2.16 -5.51 5.14
CA TRP A 648 -2.59 -6.86 4.81
C TRP A 648 -3.23 -7.69 5.95
N ASP A 649 -2.61 -7.74 7.15
CA ASP A 649 -3.00 -8.68 8.22
C ASP A 649 -2.95 -8.11 9.66
N ILE A 650 -2.82 -6.78 9.82
CA ILE A 650 -2.60 -6.15 11.13
C ILE A 650 -3.84 -5.33 11.56
N PRO A 651 -4.80 -5.91 12.31
CA PRO A 651 -5.85 -5.12 12.96
C PRO A 651 -5.25 -4.03 13.84
N THR A 652 -5.46 -2.76 13.48
CA THR A 652 -4.81 -1.64 14.15
C THR A 652 -5.47 -1.35 15.49
N GLY A 653 -4.70 -0.94 16.50
CA GLY A 653 -5.21 -0.52 17.81
C GLY A 653 -5.01 0.96 18.12
N ASP A 654 -4.71 1.78 17.10
CA ASP A 654 -4.38 3.18 17.28
C ASP A 654 -5.61 4.10 17.25
N SER A 655 -5.56 5.16 18.06
CA SER A 655 -6.66 6.13 18.13
C SER A 655 -6.85 6.95 16.84
N ALA A 656 -5.78 7.24 16.07
CA ALA A 656 -5.91 8.11 14.92
C ALA A 656 -6.74 7.46 13.80
N ALA A 657 -6.52 6.17 13.51
CA ALA A 657 -7.32 5.41 12.57
C ALA A 657 -8.72 5.14 13.14
N LEU A 658 -8.81 4.48 14.31
CA LEU A 658 -10.09 3.98 14.84
C LEU A 658 -11.09 5.10 15.18
N ASP A 659 -10.62 6.21 15.77
CA ASP A 659 -11.51 7.33 16.10
C ASP A 659 -11.97 8.09 14.85
N SER A 660 -11.10 8.18 13.83
CA SER A 660 -11.47 8.77 12.52
C SER A 660 -12.50 7.91 11.80
N ILE A 661 -12.34 6.58 11.83
CA ILE A 661 -13.31 5.63 11.27
C ILE A 661 -14.67 5.79 11.96
N TYR A 662 -14.70 5.85 13.29
CA TYR A 662 -15.94 6.10 14.03
C TYR A 662 -16.58 7.45 13.64
N ALA A 663 -15.78 8.52 13.58
CA ALA A 663 -16.30 9.85 13.28
C ALA A 663 -16.89 9.95 11.86
N VAL A 664 -16.27 9.30 10.88
CA VAL A 664 -16.77 9.24 9.49
C VAL A 664 -17.98 8.30 9.36
N THR A 665 -17.98 7.18 10.10
CA THR A 665 -19.13 6.26 10.19
C THR A 665 -20.37 7.00 10.72
N GLY A 666 -20.18 7.88 11.70
CA GLY A 666 -21.22 8.75 12.25
C GLY A 666 -22.35 7.95 12.88
N GLY A 667 -23.61 8.33 12.62
CA GLY A 667 -24.80 7.67 13.19
C GLY A 667 -25.08 6.24 12.68
N ARG A 668 -24.18 5.64 11.90
CA ARG A 668 -24.34 4.30 11.29
C ARG A 668 -23.50 3.21 11.98
N VAL A 669 -23.14 3.40 13.24
CA VAL A 669 -22.34 2.43 14.01
C VAL A 669 -23.00 1.06 14.08
N ASP A 670 -24.30 0.99 14.32
CA ASP A 670 -25.01 -0.30 14.40
C ASP A 670 -24.99 -1.02 13.04
N ALA A 671 -25.18 -0.28 11.93
CA ALA A 671 -25.07 -0.85 10.59
C ALA A 671 -23.65 -1.39 10.30
N ALA A 672 -22.60 -0.68 10.72
CA ALA A 672 -21.22 -1.16 10.60
C ALA A 672 -20.98 -2.45 11.39
N ILE A 673 -21.57 -2.57 12.58
CA ILE A 673 -21.50 -3.79 13.41
C ILE A 673 -22.26 -4.93 12.73
N ASP A 674 -23.49 -4.68 12.27
CA ASP A 674 -24.35 -5.67 11.61
C ASP A 674 -23.72 -6.24 10.33
N GLU A 675 -22.93 -5.45 9.60
CA GLU A 675 -22.14 -5.93 8.45
C GLU A 675 -21.21 -7.08 8.85
N GLY A 676 -20.64 -7.07 10.06
CA GLY A 676 -19.75 -8.13 10.55
C GLY A 676 -20.50 -9.45 10.73
N ASP A 677 -21.69 -9.39 11.32
CA ASP A 677 -22.57 -10.56 11.49
C ASP A 677 -23.04 -11.11 10.13
N GLN A 678 -23.33 -10.23 9.19
CA GLN A 678 -23.67 -10.61 7.81
C GLN A 678 -22.51 -11.30 7.11
N ALA A 679 -21.26 -10.82 7.29
CA ALA A 679 -20.08 -11.46 6.72
C ALA A 679 -19.89 -12.90 7.24
N VAL A 680 -20.07 -13.11 8.55
CA VAL A 680 -20.02 -14.44 9.17
C VAL A 680 -21.13 -15.34 8.61
N ALA A 681 -22.36 -14.83 8.48
CA ALA A 681 -23.49 -15.59 7.93
C ALA A 681 -23.25 -16.01 6.47
N LEU A 682 -22.71 -15.10 5.64
CA LEU A 682 -22.35 -15.38 4.26
C LEU A 682 -21.23 -16.44 4.16
N ALA A 683 -20.15 -16.27 4.93
CA ALA A 683 -19.05 -17.23 4.97
C ALA A 683 -19.51 -18.63 5.42
N ARG A 684 -20.40 -18.71 6.43
CA ARG A 684 -21.00 -20.00 6.85
C ARG A 684 -21.84 -20.63 5.75
N ARG A 685 -22.64 -19.83 5.03
CA ARG A 685 -23.42 -20.33 3.89
C ARG A 685 -22.52 -20.85 2.77
N MET A 686 -21.43 -20.16 2.46
CA MET A 686 -20.42 -20.63 1.50
C MET A 686 -19.82 -21.96 1.94
N ARG A 687 -19.41 -22.06 3.22
CA ARG A 687 -18.89 -23.29 3.84
C ARG A 687 -19.88 -24.45 3.74
N ASP A 688 -21.15 -24.21 4.07
CA ASP A 688 -22.20 -25.23 4.03
C ASP A 688 -22.48 -25.71 2.60
N LEU A 689 -22.49 -24.81 1.61
CA LEU A 689 -22.66 -25.15 0.18
C LEU A 689 -21.57 -26.11 -0.30
N VAL A 690 -20.31 -25.81 -0.02
CA VAL A 690 -19.17 -26.64 -0.44
C VAL A 690 -19.11 -27.94 0.36
N ALA A 691 -19.33 -27.89 1.68
CA ALA A 691 -19.31 -29.07 2.54
C ALA A 691 -20.41 -30.08 2.22
N ALA A 692 -21.58 -29.62 1.73
CA ALA A 692 -22.70 -30.47 1.35
C ALA A 692 -22.51 -31.23 0.03
N THR A 693 -21.48 -30.89 -0.76
CA THR A 693 -21.16 -31.62 -2.00
C THR A 693 -20.69 -33.05 -1.71
N ASP A 694 -20.99 -33.98 -2.61
CA ASP A 694 -20.50 -35.36 -2.52
C ASP A 694 -18.97 -35.38 -2.63
N PRO A 695 -18.23 -35.85 -1.61
CA PRO A 695 -16.77 -35.92 -1.66
C PRO A 695 -16.24 -36.74 -2.86
N ALA A 696 -16.96 -37.76 -3.31
CA ALA A 696 -16.55 -38.60 -4.43
C ALA A 696 -16.68 -37.89 -5.79
N SER A 697 -17.39 -36.76 -5.84
CA SER A 697 -17.58 -35.97 -7.05
C SER A 697 -16.40 -35.05 -7.36
N TRP A 698 -15.47 -34.86 -6.41
CA TRP A 698 -14.30 -34.00 -6.59
C TRP A 698 -13.20 -34.76 -7.34
N ARG A 699 -12.42 -34.04 -8.14
CA ARG A 699 -11.27 -34.61 -8.87
C ARG A 699 -10.19 -35.12 -7.93
N ASP A 700 -10.04 -34.47 -6.78
CA ASP A 700 -9.08 -34.78 -5.74
C ASP A 700 -9.71 -34.50 -4.36
N ALA A 701 -9.49 -35.40 -3.41
CA ALA A 701 -10.04 -35.27 -2.06
C ALA A 701 -9.37 -34.14 -1.27
N GLY A 702 -8.07 -33.91 -1.49
CA GLY A 702 -7.30 -32.82 -0.87
C GLY A 702 -7.80 -31.45 -1.32
N LEU A 703 -8.17 -31.28 -2.59
CA LEU A 703 -8.77 -30.03 -3.08
C LEU A 703 -10.08 -29.67 -2.36
N ARG A 704 -10.94 -30.66 -2.07
CA ARG A 704 -12.16 -30.42 -1.28
C ARG A 704 -11.80 -30.01 0.15
N GLU A 705 -10.86 -30.72 0.76
CA GLU A 705 -10.39 -30.43 2.12
C GLU A 705 -9.82 -29.00 2.23
N HIS A 706 -8.90 -28.62 1.35
CA HIS A 706 -8.35 -27.26 1.28
C HIS A 706 -9.46 -26.21 1.16
N PHE A 707 -10.43 -26.42 0.26
CA PHE A 707 -11.54 -25.48 0.10
C PHE A 707 -12.38 -25.35 1.37
N THR A 708 -12.75 -26.47 1.99
CA THR A 708 -13.51 -26.44 3.24
C THR A 708 -12.72 -25.83 4.40
N SER A 709 -11.42 -26.11 4.51
CA SER A 709 -10.53 -25.55 5.53
C SER A 709 -10.36 -24.04 5.36
N THR A 710 -10.22 -23.55 4.13
CA THR A 710 -10.22 -22.12 3.82
C THR A 710 -11.53 -21.44 4.23
N LEU A 711 -12.68 -22.07 3.97
CA LEU A 711 -13.98 -21.51 4.36
C LEU A 711 -14.18 -21.52 5.89
N ASP A 712 -13.69 -22.54 6.58
CA ASP A 712 -13.63 -22.58 8.04
C ASP A 712 -12.71 -21.48 8.61
N TYR A 713 -11.57 -21.22 7.96
CA TYR A 713 -10.69 -20.10 8.28
C TYR A 713 -11.38 -18.76 8.08
N GLN A 714 -12.06 -18.57 6.95
CA GLN A 714 -12.83 -17.36 6.66
C GLN A 714 -13.90 -17.09 7.74
N VAL A 715 -14.68 -18.11 8.12
CA VAL A 715 -15.69 -17.98 9.17
C VAL A 715 -15.05 -17.56 10.50
N ASN A 716 -13.97 -18.24 10.92
CA ASN A 716 -13.32 -17.94 12.19
C ASN A 716 -12.63 -16.57 12.20
N LEU A 717 -12.00 -16.18 11.09
CA LEU A 717 -11.41 -14.86 10.92
C LEU A 717 -12.49 -13.78 11.01
N PHE A 718 -13.62 -13.93 10.32
CA PHE A 718 -14.71 -12.94 10.34
C PHE A 718 -15.42 -12.88 11.69
N GLU A 719 -15.55 -13.98 12.43
CA GLU A 719 -16.02 -13.96 13.82
C GLU A 719 -15.08 -13.13 14.72
N THR A 720 -13.77 -13.32 14.55
CA THR A 720 -12.75 -12.60 15.32
C THR A 720 -12.75 -11.10 14.98
N LEU A 721 -12.76 -10.78 13.69
CA LEU A 721 -12.79 -9.40 13.20
C LEU A 721 -14.12 -8.71 13.51
N GLY A 722 -15.25 -9.40 13.47
CA GLY A 722 -16.57 -8.88 13.86
C GLY A 722 -16.63 -8.53 15.35
N ALA A 723 -16.08 -9.39 16.21
CA ALA A 723 -15.95 -9.08 17.64
C ALA A 723 -15.02 -7.88 17.88
N TYR A 724 -13.89 -7.81 17.15
CA TYR A 724 -12.95 -6.69 17.22
C TYR A 724 -13.62 -5.37 16.79
N ARG A 725 -14.31 -5.38 15.64
CA ARG A 725 -15.08 -4.24 15.10
C ARG A 725 -16.06 -3.70 16.13
N THR A 726 -16.84 -4.59 16.73
CA THR A 726 -17.82 -4.22 17.75
C THR A 726 -17.14 -3.57 18.95
N MET A 727 -16.04 -4.15 19.43
CA MET A 727 -15.28 -3.63 20.57
C MET A 727 -14.81 -2.19 20.30
N VAL A 728 -14.13 -1.95 19.18
CA VAL A 728 -13.53 -0.63 18.89
C VAL A 728 -14.58 0.44 18.60
N LEU A 729 -15.65 0.11 17.87
CA LEU A 729 -16.73 1.07 17.56
C LEU A 729 -17.53 1.44 18.81
N ARG A 730 -17.83 0.48 19.70
CA ARG A 730 -18.52 0.77 20.97
C ARG A 730 -17.64 1.54 21.94
N HIS A 731 -16.33 1.28 21.98
CA HIS A 731 -15.38 2.07 22.77
C HIS A 731 -15.34 3.53 22.30
N ALA A 732 -15.17 3.76 20.99
CA ALA A 732 -15.21 5.11 20.42
C ALA A 732 -16.57 5.80 20.67
N GLN A 733 -17.68 5.06 20.56
CA GLN A 733 -19.02 5.56 20.90
C GLN A 733 -19.14 5.99 22.36
N TRP A 734 -18.56 5.22 23.29
CA TRP A 734 -18.50 5.59 24.70
C TRP A 734 -17.61 6.81 24.95
N LEU A 735 -16.46 6.90 24.27
CA LEU A 735 -15.61 8.08 24.33
C LEU A 735 -16.38 9.32 23.88
N ASP A 736 -17.09 9.23 22.76
CA ASP A 736 -17.91 10.31 22.23
C ASP A 736 -19.04 10.71 23.19
N THR A 737 -19.96 9.77 23.44
CA THR A 737 -21.26 10.02 24.09
C THR A 737 -21.22 9.88 25.61
N GLY A 738 -20.46 8.92 26.13
CA GLY A 738 -20.53 8.46 27.52
C GLY A 738 -21.73 7.61 27.87
N SER A 739 -22.44 7.09 26.88
CA SER A 739 -23.56 6.18 27.12
C SER A 739 -23.12 4.96 27.95
N ALA A 740 -23.95 4.58 28.91
CA ALA A 740 -23.76 3.34 29.66
C ALA A 740 -23.91 2.12 28.73
N ASP A 741 -24.88 2.14 27.82
CA ASP A 741 -25.09 1.05 26.85
C ASP A 741 -23.88 0.86 25.94
N ALA A 742 -23.24 1.96 25.50
CA ALA A 742 -22.01 1.88 24.70
C ALA A 742 -20.83 1.32 25.51
N TYR A 743 -20.74 1.67 26.80
CA TYR A 743 -19.73 1.10 27.70
C TYR A 743 -19.94 -0.40 27.91
N ASP A 744 -21.17 -0.82 28.22
CA ASP A 744 -21.50 -2.22 28.47
C ASP A 744 -21.32 -3.06 27.20
N GLY A 745 -21.75 -2.51 26.05
CA GLY A 745 -21.52 -3.12 24.73
C GLY A 745 -20.03 -3.28 24.40
N TRP A 746 -19.20 -2.28 24.72
CA TRP A 746 -17.75 -2.38 24.58
C TRP A 746 -17.17 -3.48 25.46
N ARG A 747 -17.53 -3.55 26.75
CA ARG A 747 -17.01 -4.57 27.69
C ARG A 747 -17.41 -6.00 27.30
N LEU A 748 -18.63 -6.17 26.82
CA LEU A 748 -19.10 -7.45 26.29
C LEU A 748 -18.30 -7.85 25.05
N ALA A 749 -18.17 -6.95 24.08
CA ALA A 749 -17.43 -7.19 22.85
C ALA A 749 -15.93 -7.41 23.07
N GLU A 750 -15.32 -6.76 24.06
CA GLU A 750 -13.92 -7.01 24.44
C GLU A 750 -13.70 -8.45 24.92
N THR A 751 -14.65 -9.00 25.69
CA THR A 751 -14.59 -10.39 26.14
C THR A 751 -14.73 -11.35 24.95
N ALA A 752 -15.68 -11.06 24.05
CA ALA A 752 -15.87 -11.84 22.82
C ALA A 752 -14.63 -11.81 21.91
N TYR A 753 -14.03 -10.62 21.71
CA TYR A 753 -12.81 -10.45 20.91
C TYR A 753 -11.66 -11.26 21.49
N ARG A 754 -11.37 -11.14 22.80
CA ARG A 754 -10.28 -11.89 23.42
C ARG A 754 -10.45 -13.40 23.25
N GLY A 755 -11.68 -13.90 23.45
CA GLY A 755 -12.00 -15.31 23.25
C GLY A 755 -11.82 -15.76 21.80
N ALA A 756 -12.39 -15.03 20.83
CA ALA A 756 -12.29 -15.35 19.41
C ALA A 756 -10.84 -15.28 18.90
N ARG A 757 -10.09 -14.24 19.29
CA ARG A 757 -8.67 -14.06 18.98
C ARG A 757 -7.82 -15.21 19.50
N ASP A 758 -8.06 -15.65 20.74
CA ASP A 758 -7.29 -16.76 21.33
C ASP A 758 -7.57 -18.08 20.62
N VAL A 759 -8.84 -18.33 20.24
CA VAL A 759 -9.21 -19.48 19.40
C VAL A 759 -8.54 -19.40 18.03
N HIS A 760 -8.56 -18.23 17.38
CA HIS A 760 -7.95 -18.03 16.08
C HIS A 760 -6.43 -18.25 16.11
N ARG A 761 -5.73 -17.65 17.08
CA ARG A 761 -4.29 -17.87 17.30
C ARG A 761 -3.97 -19.32 17.62
N GLN A 762 -4.79 -19.99 18.42
CA GLN A 762 -4.57 -21.40 18.76
C GLN A 762 -4.74 -22.31 17.54
N ARG A 763 -5.74 -22.04 16.69
CA ARG A 763 -6.05 -22.87 15.52
C ARG A 763 -5.09 -22.64 14.36
N TYR A 764 -4.68 -21.39 14.14
CA TYR A 764 -3.98 -20.96 12.92
C TYR A 764 -2.59 -20.38 13.15
N GLY A 765 -2.15 -20.21 14.41
CA GLY A 765 -0.87 -19.56 14.72
C GLY A 765 0.38 -20.32 14.26
N THR A 766 0.25 -21.59 13.88
CA THR A 766 1.33 -22.40 13.29
C THR A 766 0.97 -22.93 11.90
N ASP A 767 -0.16 -22.50 11.35
CA ASP A 767 -0.61 -22.89 10.00
C ASP A 767 0.06 -21.95 9.00
N LEU A 768 0.80 -22.51 8.04
CA LEU A 768 1.49 -21.71 7.02
C LEU A 768 0.61 -21.42 5.82
N ASP A 769 -0.41 -22.23 5.55
CA ASP A 769 -1.32 -22.03 4.42
C ASP A 769 -2.46 -21.06 4.79
N LEU A 770 -2.85 -21.06 6.07
CA LEU A 770 -3.92 -20.22 6.64
C LEU A 770 -3.47 -19.59 7.97
N PRO A 771 -2.44 -18.72 7.98
CA PRO A 771 -1.84 -18.21 9.21
C PRO A 771 -2.76 -17.24 9.96
N ALA A 772 -2.60 -17.20 11.28
CA ALA A 772 -3.32 -16.24 12.11
C ALA A 772 -2.89 -14.79 11.83
N TYR A 773 -3.87 -13.86 11.82
CA TYR A 773 -3.59 -12.42 11.73
C TYR A 773 -2.76 -11.89 12.91
N ASN A 774 -2.01 -10.81 12.67
CA ASN A 774 -1.19 -10.15 13.69
C ASN A 774 -2.00 -9.18 14.58
N PHE A 775 -2.60 -9.71 15.65
CA PHE A 775 -3.39 -8.92 16.60
C PHE A 775 -2.57 -8.08 17.61
N THR A 776 -1.25 -7.93 17.44
CA THR A 776 -0.40 -7.21 18.41
C THR A 776 -0.85 -5.76 18.59
N ALA A 777 -1.11 -5.05 17.50
CA ALA A 777 -1.54 -3.65 17.54
C ALA A 777 -2.92 -3.50 18.22
N ALA A 778 -3.90 -4.30 17.83
CA ALA A 778 -5.21 -4.39 18.47
C ALA A 778 -5.12 -4.64 19.98
N ASP A 779 -4.27 -5.58 20.40
CA ASP A 779 -4.08 -5.91 21.82
C ASP A 779 -3.45 -4.76 22.61
N LEU A 780 -2.48 -4.05 22.02
CA LEU A 780 -1.90 -2.85 22.62
C LEU A 780 -2.98 -1.78 22.81
N GLY A 781 -3.80 -1.50 21.79
CA GLY A 781 -4.91 -0.54 21.85
C GLY A 781 -5.93 -0.89 22.93
N ALA A 782 -6.40 -2.14 22.96
CA ALA A 782 -7.35 -2.64 23.95
C ALA A 782 -6.84 -2.48 25.40
N GLN A 783 -5.55 -2.71 25.64
CA GLN A 783 -4.94 -2.48 26.96
C GLN A 783 -4.95 -1.01 27.39
N ARG A 784 -4.86 -0.05 26.45
CA ARG A 784 -4.94 1.38 26.78
C ARG A 784 -6.39 1.77 27.05
N ALA A 785 -7.31 1.29 26.20
CA ALA A 785 -8.74 1.48 26.37
C ALA A 785 -9.22 1.01 27.77
N ASP A 786 -8.84 -0.20 28.20
CA ASP A 786 -9.20 -0.73 29.53
C ASP A 786 -8.73 0.15 30.71
N ARG A 787 -7.62 0.88 30.53
CA ARG A 787 -7.07 1.78 31.57
C ARG A 787 -7.77 3.14 31.62
N ASP A 788 -8.54 3.53 30.60
CA ASP A 788 -9.15 4.86 30.51
C ASP A 788 -10.01 5.24 31.72
N PRO A 789 -10.94 4.39 32.22
CA PRO A 789 -11.75 4.73 33.39
C PRO A 789 -10.90 4.98 34.65
N ALA A 790 -9.87 4.15 34.87
CA ALA A 790 -8.97 4.31 36.01
C ALA A 790 -8.14 5.59 35.89
N MET A 791 -7.64 5.91 34.69
CA MET A 791 -6.90 7.14 34.43
C MET A 791 -7.79 8.38 34.60
N ALA A 792 -9.07 8.32 34.22
CA ALA A 792 -10.03 9.39 34.46
C ALA A 792 -10.20 9.69 35.95
N TRP A 793 -10.34 8.64 36.77
CA TRP A 793 -10.43 8.77 38.23
C TRP A 793 -9.14 9.28 38.85
N ALA A 794 -7.98 8.78 38.43
CA ALA A 794 -6.68 9.30 38.86
C ALA A 794 -6.55 10.80 38.54
N ALA A 795 -7.02 11.23 37.36
CA ALA A 795 -7.03 12.65 36.98
C ALA A 795 -7.92 13.50 37.89
N ARG A 796 -9.13 13.00 38.23
CA ARG A 796 -10.05 13.67 39.17
C ARG A 796 -9.45 13.79 40.57
N VAL A 797 -8.82 12.73 41.08
CA VAL A 797 -8.13 12.74 42.39
C VAL A 797 -7.02 13.78 42.39
N LEU A 798 -6.17 13.80 41.35
CA LEU A 798 -5.11 14.79 41.22
C LEU A 798 -5.66 16.22 41.13
N LEU A 799 -6.76 16.46 40.39
CA LEU A 799 -7.44 17.76 40.38
C LEU A 799 -7.95 18.16 41.77
N GLY A 800 -8.55 17.21 42.51
CA GLY A 800 -8.98 17.43 43.89
C GLY A 800 -7.82 17.80 44.82
N LEU A 801 -6.67 17.14 44.68
CA LEU A 801 -5.46 17.47 45.43
C LEU A 801 -4.93 18.87 45.07
N ILE A 802 -4.94 19.24 43.78
CA ILE A 802 -4.55 20.59 43.36
C ILE A 802 -5.54 21.63 43.89
N LEU A 803 -6.84 21.33 43.92
CA LEU A 803 -7.85 22.21 44.51
C LEU A 803 -7.58 22.46 46.00
N VAL A 804 -7.18 21.43 46.75
CA VAL A 804 -6.74 21.58 48.15
C VAL A 804 -5.54 22.53 48.25
N VAL A 805 -4.55 22.42 47.36
CA VAL A 805 -3.41 23.35 47.29
C VAL A 805 -3.90 24.78 47.01
N VAL A 806 -4.83 24.97 46.09
CA VAL A 806 -5.42 26.29 45.78
C VAL A 806 -6.14 26.88 47.00
N LEU A 807 -6.94 26.09 47.71
CA LEU A 807 -7.68 26.51 48.91
C LEU A 807 -6.74 26.86 50.08
N ILE A 808 -5.69 26.06 50.31
CA ILE A 808 -4.65 26.34 51.30
C ILE A 808 -3.90 27.62 50.92
N GLY A 809 -3.54 27.79 49.64
CA GLY A 809 -2.86 28.97 49.13
C GLY A 809 -3.68 30.25 49.22
N GLY A 810 -5.01 30.15 49.05
CA GLY A 810 -5.96 31.25 49.26
C GLY A 810 -6.01 31.73 50.71
N ARG A 811 -5.95 30.80 51.68
CA ARG A 811 -5.87 31.12 53.11
C ARG A 811 -4.48 31.67 53.50
N GLY A 812 -3.41 31.09 52.94
CA GLY A 812 -2.03 31.53 53.12
C GLY A 812 -1.50 31.43 54.56
N ARG A 813 -2.12 30.60 55.41
CA ARG A 813 -1.76 30.36 56.82
C ARG A 813 -1.81 28.85 57.11
N GLY A 814 -1.07 28.38 58.12
CA GLY A 814 -0.99 26.96 58.50
C GLY A 814 0.11 26.17 57.75
N PHE A 815 0.17 24.87 58.00
CA PHE A 815 1.16 23.97 57.39
C PHE A 815 1.07 23.99 55.86
N GLY A 816 2.20 24.28 55.17
CA GLY A 816 2.23 24.37 53.71
C GLY A 816 1.56 25.63 53.13
N GLY A 817 1.02 26.52 53.97
CA GLY A 817 0.29 27.72 53.54
C GLY A 817 1.13 28.71 52.73
N ALA A 818 2.41 28.86 53.08
CA ALA A 818 3.31 29.77 52.38
C ALA A 818 3.74 29.18 51.03
N ALA A 819 4.02 27.88 50.96
CA ALA A 819 4.31 27.16 49.73
C ALA A 819 3.13 27.23 48.75
N ALA A 820 1.93 26.88 49.19
CA ALA A 820 0.71 26.90 48.38
C ALA A 820 0.37 28.30 47.87
N ARG A 821 0.50 29.34 48.72
CA ARG A 821 0.31 30.73 48.30
C ARG A 821 1.37 31.16 47.28
N GLY A 822 2.62 30.73 47.47
CA GLY A 822 3.70 30.93 46.52
C GLY A 822 3.36 30.34 45.15
N LEU A 823 2.93 29.09 45.12
CA LEU A 823 2.55 28.38 43.89
C LEU A 823 1.38 29.04 43.17
N LEU A 824 0.32 29.41 43.89
CA LEU A 824 -0.84 30.09 43.31
C LEU A 824 -0.45 31.46 42.71
N VAL A 825 0.28 32.28 43.47
CA VAL A 825 0.72 33.59 42.99
C VAL A 825 1.73 33.44 41.86
N GLY A 826 2.62 32.46 41.91
CA GLY A 826 3.61 32.18 40.85
C GLY A 826 2.97 31.72 39.54
N ALA A 827 1.90 30.92 39.62
CA ALA A 827 1.16 30.44 38.46
C ALA A 827 0.49 31.57 37.66
N VAL A 828 -0.20 32.51 38.34
CA VAL A 828 -1.05 33.51 37.66
C VAL A 828 -0.55 34.96 37.74
N ARG A 829 0.27 35.28 38.75
CA ARG A 829 0.74 36.66 39.04
C ARG A 829 2.23 36.67 39.42
N PRO A 830 3.14 36.16 38.57
CA PRO A 830 4.56 36.00 38.90
C PRO A 830 5.25 37.30 39.33
N TRP A 831 4.78 38.46 38.83
CA TRP A 831 5.26 39.78 39.23
C TRP A 831 4.96 40.16 40.69
N ARG A 832 4.04 39.46 41.37
CA ARG A 832 3.75 39.64 42.80
C ARG A 832 4.53 38.68 43.70
N VAL A 833 5.21 37.68 43.14
CA VAL A 833 5.94 36.68 43.92
C VAL A 833 7.09 37.31 44.69
N ALA A 834 7.78 38.30 44.12
CA ALA A 834 8.89 39.00 44.78
C ALA A 834 8.49 39.68 46.10
N ALA A 835 7.22 40.04 46.26
CA ALA A 835 6.68 40.66 47.48
C ALA A 835 6.26 39.63 48.55
N LEU A 836 6.30 38.33 48.27
CA LEU A 836 5.98 37.30 49.25
C LEU A 836 7.13 37.11 50.24
N PRO A 837 6.85 37.01 51.56
CA PRO A 837 7.88 36.72 52.55
C PRO A 837 8.47 35.33 52.31
N ALA A 838 9.79 35.20 52.51
CA ALA A 838 10.44 33.89 52.45
C ALA A 838 9.96 33.03 53.64
N PRO A 839 9.59 31.76 53.43
CA PRO A 839 9.10 30.91 54.50
C PRO A 839 10.21 30.59 55.51
N ARG A 840 9.85 30.60 56.80
CA ARG A 840 10.71 30.14 57.90
C ARG A 840 10.65 28.62 58.09
N SER A 841 9.55 28.00 57.66
CA SER A 841 9.29 26.56 57.76
C SER A 841 10.10 25.76 56.74
N ARG A 842 10.78 24.70 57.19
CA ARG A 842 11.45 23.72 56.30
C ARG A 842 10.42 22.97 55.44
N ALA A 843 9.24 22.70 55.98
CA ALA A 843 8.17 22.03 55.24
C ALA A 843 7.73 22.85 54.02
N ASP A 844 7.49 24.16 54.17
CA ASP A 844 7.12 25.02 53.05
C ASP A 844 8.21 25.13 51.98
N ARG A 845 9.48 25.09 52.39
CA ARG A 845 10.64 25.09 51.46
C ARG A 845 10.74 23.79 50.65
N VAL A 846 10.23 22.68 51.17
CA VAL A 846 10.17 21.40 50.44
C VAL A 846 8.90 21.32 49.59
N LEU A 847 7.74 21.63 50.18
CA LEU A 847 6.45 21.52 49.51
C LEU A 847 6.33 22.38 48.25
N VAL A 848 6.99 23.54 48.20
CA VAL A 848 6.94 24.45 47.04
C VAL A 848 7.49 23.84 45.74
N TRP A 849 8.37 22.84 45.82
CA TRP A 849 8.89 22.15 44.64
C TRP A 849 8.44 20.68 44.56
N LEU A 850 8.31 20.01 45.71
CA LEU A 850 7.93 18.60 45.76
C LEU A 850 6.49 18.38 45.27
N VAL A 851 5.54 19.21 45.70
CA VAL A 851 4.12 19.04 45.31
C VAL A 851 3.95 19.20 43.80
N PRO A 852 4.44 20.27 43.15
CA PRO A 852 4.41 20.37 41.68
C PRO A 852 5.15 19.25 40.97
N ALA A 853 6.29 18.79 41.48
CA ALA A 853 7.05 17.70 40.86
C ALA A 853 6.25 16.38 40.88
N VAL A 854 5.68 16.02 42.02
CA VAL A 854 4.84 14.81 42.16
C VAL A 854 3.61 14.91 41.25
N VAL A 855 2.91 16.05 41.26
CA VAL A 855 1.74 16.27 40.39
C VAL A 855 2.11 16.21 38.91
N LEU A 856 3.24 16.81 38.52
CA LEU A 856 3.71 16.78 37.15
C LEU A 856 3.98 15.34 36.71
N VAL A 857 4.78 14.58 37.48
CA VAL A 857 5.08 13.18 37.19
C VAL A 857 3.81 12.34 37.12
N ALA A 858 2.94 12.43 38.13
CA ALA A 858 1.68 11.71 38.17
C ALA A 858 0.76 12.07 36.99
N SER A 859 0.67 13.35 36.62
CA SER A 859 -0.15 13.77 35.47
C SER A 859 0.35 13.20 34.14
N ARG A 860 1.68 13.07 33.95
CA ARG A 860 2.25 12.47 32.74
C ARG A 860 2.12 10.96 32.74
N LEU A 861 2.23 10.31 33.90
CA LEU A 861 1.95 8.89 34.03
C LEU A 861 0.49 8.58 33.67
N VAL A 862 -0.46 9.36 34.20
CA VAL A 862 -1.89 9.22 33.87
C VAL A 862 -2.14 9.45 32.38
N PHE A 863 -1.56 10.49 31.79
CA PHE A 863 -1.68 10.79 30.36
C PHE A 863 -1.18 9.67 29.45
N THR A 864 -0.16 8.94 29.89
CA THR A 864 0.50 7.88 29.11
C THR A 864 0.02 6.49 29.50
N TRP A 865 -1.09 6.37 30.25
CA TRP A 865 -1.58 5.11 30.82
C TRP A 865 -0.54 4.30 31.60
N PHE A 866 0.51 4.97 32.11
CA PHE A 866 1.70 4.34 32.71
C PHE A 866 2.44 3.38 31.75
N ALA A 867 2.34 3.60 30.43
CA ALA A 867 2.85 2.71 29.39
C ALA A 867 3.95 3.33 28.50
N ALA A 868 4.26 4.63 28.63
CA ALA A 868 5.16 5.32 27.70
C ALA A 868 6.42 5.95 28.34
N PRO A 869 7.41 5.14 28.76
CA PRO A 869 8.65 5.65 29.33
C PRO A 869 9.46 6.56 28.38
N ALA A 870 9.42 6.36 27.07
CA ALA A 870 10.10 7.25 26.12
C ALA A 870 9.49 8.65 26.11
N HIS A 871 8.15 8.73 26.15
CA HIS A 871 7.45 10.01 26.29
C HIS A 871 7.81 10.70 27.63
N LEU A 872 7.87 9.94 28.72
CA LEU A 872 8.25 10.46 30.04
C LEU A 872 9.70 10.95 30.07
N LEU A 873 10.63 10.23 29.43
CA LEU A 873 12.04 10.62 29.35
C LEU A 873 12.18 12.00 28.70
N VAL A 874 11.56 12.21 27.55
CA VAL A 874 11.63 13.49 26.82
C VAL A 874 10.91 14.59 27.60
N THR A 875 9.69 14.34 28.07
CA THR A 875 8.88 15.39 28.73
C THR A 875 9.38 15.74 30.13
N LEU A 876 9.59 14.75 31.00
CA LEU A 876 10.08 14.98 32.37
C LEU A 876 11.57 15.37 32.36
N GLY A 877 12.37 14.81 31.46
CA GLY A 877 13.76 15.23 31.24
C GLY A 877 13.83 16.70 30.83
N GLY A 878 12.92 17.16 29.96
CA GLY A 878 12.84 18.57 29.57
C GLY A 878 12.55 19.49 30.75
N TRP A 879 11.58 19.13 31.60
CA TRP A 879 11.30 19.86 32.83
C TRP A 879 12.45 19.82 33.84
N ALA A 880 13.11 18.67 34.02
CA ALA A 880 14.21 18.50 34.94
C ALA A 880 15.44 19.32 34.52
N LEU A 881 15.79 19.31 33.23
CA LEU A 881 16.86 20.13 32.66
C LEU A 881 16.53 21.62 32.79
N PHE A 882 15.31 22.03 32.46
CA PHE A 882 14.87 23.42 32.63
C PHE A 882 15.02 23.85 34.10
N ALA A 883 14.47 23.06 35.02
CA ALA A 883 14.53 23.29 36.47
C ALA A 883 15.98 23.35 36.99
N LEU A 884 16.86 22.47 36.50
CA LEU A 884 18.27 22.45 36.83
C LEU A 884 18.97 23.74 36.40
N VAL A 885 18.79 24.17 35.15
CA VAL A 885 19.42 25.39 34.62
C VAL A 885 18.97 26.62 35.42
N VAL A 886 17.67 26.81 35.63
CA VAL A 886 17.18 27.97 36.42
C VAL A 886 17.64 27.90 37.88
N ARG A 887 17.78 26.70 38.46
CA ARG A 887 18.32 26.50 39.80
C ARG A 887 19.80 26.86 39.89
N LEU A 888 20.60 26.53 38.87
CA LEU A 888 22.00 26.91 38.78
C LEU A 888 22.14 28.44 38.67
N VAL A 889 21.26 29.08 37.90
CA VAL A 889 21.19 30.55 37.79
C VAL A 889 20.92 31.24 39.13
N ALA A 890 20.07 30.67 39.98
CA ALA A 890 19.83 31.20 41.32
C ALA A 890 21.08 31.12 42.23
N GLY A 891 22.00 30.19 41.94
CA GLY A 891 23.26 30.02 42.67
C GLY A 891 23.05 29.67 44.15
N ARG A 892 23.72 30.39 45.05
CA ARG A 892 23.56 30.23 46.52
C ARG A 892 22.36 31.01 47.10
N ARG A 893 21.61 31.75 46.28
CA ARG A 893 20.46 32.55 46.73
C ARG A 893 19.27 31.63 47.04
N ASP A 894 18.36 32.10 47.90
CA ASP A 894 17.15 31.35 48.29
C ASP A 894 16.32 30.99 47.04
N PRO A 895 16.10 29.70 46.73
CA PRO A 895 15.38 29.29 45.52
C PRO A 895 13.86 29.27 45.69
N PHE A 896 13.32 29.57 46.88
CA PHE A 896 11.89 29.44 47.16
C PHE A 896 10.99 30.14 46.13
N HIS A 897 11.27 31.40 45.80
CA HIS A 897 10.46 32.19 44.88
C HIS A 897 10.56 31.71 43.43
N LEU A 898 11.72 31.18 43.03
CA LEU A 898 11.88 30.54 41.72
C LEU A 898 11.03 29.28 41.63
N TRP A 899 11.06 28.43 42.66
CA TRP A 899 10.22 27.22 42.72
C TRP A 899 8.73 27.52 42.81
N ALA A 900 8.35 28.59 43.50
CA ALA A 900 6.97 29.07 43.53
C ALA A 900 6.44 29.39 42.12
N VAL A 901 7.29 29.93 41.24
CA VAL A 901 6.92 30.29 39.87
C VAL A 901 6.95 29.09 38.93
N VAL A 902 8.08 28.37 38.88
CA VAL A 902 8.24 27.20 38.00
C VAL A 902 7.23 26.11 38.39
N GLY A 903 7.11 25.82 39.69
CA GLY A 903 6.14 24.89 40.24
C GLY A 903 4.69 25.36 40.05
N GLY A 904 4.42 26.66 40.19
CA GLY A 904 3.10 27.23 39.93
C GLY A 904 2.65 27.04 38.49
N VAL A 905 3.52 27.32 37.52
CA VAL A 905 3.23 27.09 36.10
C VAL A 905 3.13 25.59 35.77
N ALA A 906 3.95 24.74 36.39
CA ALA A 906 3.83 23.28 36.25
C ALA A 906 2.46 22.78 36.75
N LEU A 907 1.96 23.28 37.88
CA LEU A 907 0.62 22.98 38.37
C LEU A 907 -0.46 23.48 37.41
N LEU A 908 -0.35 24.72 36.91
CA LEU A 908 -1.29 25.28 35.92
C LEU A 908 -1.41 24.39 34.68
N ARG A 909 -0.27 23.96 34.11
CA ARG A 909 -0.24 23.06 32.95
C ARG A 909 -0.76 21.67 33.28
N SER A 910 -0.54 21.20 34.51
CA SER A 910 -1.08 19.92 34.97
C SER A 910 -2.61 19.99 35.12
N VAL A 911 -3.16 21.10 35.63
CA VAL A 911 -4.63 21.31 35.68
C VAL A 911 -5.24 21.27 34.28
N LEU A 912 -4.65 21.98 33.31
CA LEU A 912 -5.15 21.98 31.91
C LEU A 912 -5.22 20.56 31.34
N LEU A 913 -4.15 19.78 31.49
CA LEU A 913 -4.11 18.39 31.06
C LEU A 913 -5.13 17.53 31.82
N LEU A 914 -5.07 17.53 33.15
CA LEU A 914 -5.92 16.68 33.99
C LEU A 914 -7.41 16.97 33.80
N ALA A 915 -7.78 18.23 33.55
CA ALA A 915 -9.15 18.60 33.22
C ALA A 915 -9.63 17.92 31.92
N ALA A 916 -8.77 17.85 30.89
CA ALA A 916 -9.09 17.15 29.65
C ALA A 916 -9.18 15.62 29.85
N LEU A 917 -8.40 15.06 30.80
CA LEU A 917 -8.40 13.63 31.12
C LEU A 917 -9.52 13.21 32.09
N ALA A 918 -10.06 14.13 32.88
CA ALA A 918 -11.01 13.83 33.96
C ALA A 918 -12.36 13.27 33.47
N GLY A 919 -12.68 13.43 32.18
CA GLY A 919 -13.88 12.87 31.57
C GLY A 919 -13.82 11.35 31.51
N ARG A 920 -13.07 10.83 30.53
CA ARG A 920 -12.95 9.38 30.24
C ARG A 920 -11.50 9.00 29.93
N GLY A 921 -10.55 9.63 30.62
CA GLY A 921 -9.13 9.29 30.52
C GLY A 921 -8.45 9.81 29.25
N PRO A 922 -7.23 9.34 28.97
CA PRO A 922 -6.48 9.77 27.80
C PRO A 922 -7.11 9.33 26.47
N GLY A 923 -7.90 8.25 26.42
CA GLY A 923 -8.68 7.88 25.24
C GLY A 923 -9.59 9.01 24.77
N LYS A 924 -10.37 9.65 25.67
CA LYS A 924 -11.22 10.80 25.29
C LYS A 924 -10.40 12.02 24.86
N TYR A 925 -9.23 12.21 25.47
CA TYR A 925 -8.35 13.29 25.06
C TYR A 925 -7.91 13.11 23.60
N TRP A 926 -7.47 11.91 23.22
CA TRP A 926 -7.03 11.61 21.87
C TRP A 926 -8.19 11.57 20.88
N PHE A 927 -9.32 10.97 21.24
CA PHE A 927 -10.55 11.04 20.44
C PHE A 927 -10.90 12.48 20.06
N ALA A 928 -11.00 13.38 21.04
CA ALA A 928 -11.31 14.78 20.78
C ALA A 928 -10.20 15.49 20.00
N PHE A 929 -8.94 15.07 20.17
CA PHE A 929 -7.83 15.58 19.41
C PHE A 929 -7.97 15.24 17.92
N TRP A 930 -8.38 14.01 17.56
CA TRP A 930 -8.54 13.60 16.16
C TRP A 930 -9.83 14.14 15.53
N THR A 931 -10.94 14.01 16.23
CA THR A 931 -12.29 14.14 15.64
C THR A 931 -12.97 15.48 15.88
N ALA A 932 -12.49 16.30 16.82
CA ALA A 932 -13.13 17.56 17.22
C ALA A 932 -12.24 18.80 17.00
N PRO A 933 -12.18 19.37 15.77
CA PRO A 933 -11.28 20.47 15.42
C PRO A 933 -11.38 21.69 16.35
N ALA A 934 -12.59 22.04 16.79
CA ALA A 934 -12.81 23.17 17.70
C ALA A 934 -12.20 22.92 19.09
N LEU A 935 -12.39 21.73 19.66
CA LEU A 935 -11.83 21.36 20.96
C LEU A 935 -10.31 21.24 20.90
N ARG A 936 -9.78 20.59 19.85
CA ARG A 936 -8.33 20.56 19.56
C ARG A 936 -7.77 21.98 19.51
N THR A 937 -8.43 22.86 18.77
CA THR A 937 -8.01 24.27 18.59
C THR A 937 -7.93 25.01 19.91
N VAL A 938 -8.98 24.95 20.72
CA VAL A 938 -9.03 25.61 22.02
C VAL A 938 -7.94 25.04 22.95
N TYR A 939 -7.85 23.71 23.06
CA TYR A 939 -6.91 23.07 23.97
C TYR A 939 -5.46 23.36 23.59
N VAL A 940 -5.07 23.17 22.33
CA VAL A 940 -3.69 23.37 21.88
C VAL A 940 -3.29 24.84 22.00
N THR A 941 -4.19 25.79 21.66
CA THR A 941 -3.94 27.23 21.83
C THR A 941 -3.62 27.56 23.28
N VAL A 942 -4.46 27.11 24.21
CA VAL A 942 -4.31 27.38 25.65
C VAL A 942 -3.08 26.65 26.21
N ALA A 943 -2.87 25.39 25.84
CA ALA A 943 -1.73 24.60 26.30
C ALA A 943 -0.39 25.16 25.80
N PHE A 944 -0.35 25.68 24.57
CA PHE A 944 0.83 26.35 24.02
C PHE A 944 1.07 27.72 24.67
N ALA A 945 0.03 28.52 24.86
CA ALA A 945 0.14 29.78 25.60
C ALA A 945 0.66 29.55 27.04
N ALA A 946 0.17 28.51 27.72
CA ALA A 946 0.65 28.11 29.04
C ALA A 946 2.10 27.55 29.01
N PHE A 947 2.56 27.02 27.88
CA PHE A 947 3.96 26.62 27.69
C PHE A 947 4.85 27.85 27.61
N CYS A 948 4.50 28.82 26.76
CA CYS A 948 5.25 30.06 26.65
C CYS A 948 5.23 30.89 27.94
N TRP A 949 4.13 30.80 28.70
CA TRP A 949 3.99 31.44 30.00
C TRP A 949 5.07 31.03 31.01
N LEU A 950 5.58 29.79 30.94
CA LEU A 950 6.69 29.31 31.78
C LEU A 950 7.92 30.22 31.64
N PHE A 951 8.29 30.55 30.40
CA PHE A 951 9.47 31.37 30.12
C PHE A 951 9.24 32.82 30.57
N VAL A 952 8.06 33.38 30.29
CA VAL A 952 7.70 34.74 30.73
C VAL A 952 7.75 34.86 32.25
N ALA A 953 7.11 33.94 32.96
CA ALA A 953 7.04 33.94 34.41
C ALA A 953 8.44 33.77 35.04
N THR A 954 9.27 32.91 34.46
CA THR A 954 10.68 32.70 34.88
C THR A 954 11.51 33.98 34.69
N ALA A 955 11.42 34.64 33.54
CA ALA A 955 12.13 35.89 33.29
C ALA A 955 11.68 37.01 34.26
N VAL A 956 10.39 37.06 34.61
CA VAL A 956 9.85 38.02 35.57
C VAL A 956 10.41 37.80 36.96
N VAL A 957 10.44 36.56 37.47
CA VAL A 957 10.96 36.30 38.82
C VAL A 957 12.48 36.49 38.91
N LEU A 958 13.22 36.11 37.87
CA LEU A 958 14.65 36.38 37.76
C LEU A 958 14.96 37.88 37.83
N ARG A 959 14.15 38.71 37.17
CA ARG A 959 14.27 40.17 37.23
C ARG A 959 13.88 40.73 38.60
N ASP A 960 12.67 40.43 39.06
CA ASP A 960 12.04 41.13 40.19
C ASP A 960 12.56 40.63 41.55
N ARG A 961 12.90 39.35 41.68
CA ARG A 961 13.38 38.76 42.94
C ARG A 961 14.88 38.62 43.00
N TYR A 962 15.52 38.22 41.90
CA TYR A 962 16.97 37.97 41.87
C TYR A 962 17.77 39.18 41.39
N GLY A 963 17.10 40.32 41.13
CA GLY A 963 17.73 41.61 40.82
C GLY A 963 18.44 41.64 39.47
N LEU A 964 18.14 40.70 38.58
CA LEU A 964 18.79 40.63 37.27
C LEU A 964 18.28 41.73 36.35
N ARG A 965 19.18 42.32 35.55
CA ARG A 965 18.79 43.26 34.49
C ARG A 965 17.81 42.57 33.53
N ARG A 966 16.87 43.32 32.94
CA ARG A 966 15.87 42.77 32.00
C ARG A 966 16.51 41.92 30.90
N ARG A 967 17.63 42.39 30.33
CA ARG A 967 18.40 41.66 29.31
C ARG A 967 18.94 40.33 29.82
N SER A 968 19.58 40.33 31.00
CA SER A 968 20.13 39.12 31.61
C SER A 968 19.05 38.12 32.05
N ALA A 969 17.92 38.59 32.57
CA ALA A 969 16.80 37.72 32.95
C ALA A 969 16.18 37.01 31.73
N VAL A 970 16.03 37.73 30.61
CA VAL A 970 15.61 37.14 29.33
C VAL A 970 16.68 36.18 28.81
N GLY A 971 17.95 36.59 28.83
CA GLY A 971 19.08 35.75 28.39
C GLY A 971 19.14 34.41 29.12
N LEU A 972 19.09 34.41 30.45
CA LEU A 972 19.14 33.18 31.26
C LEU A 972 17.90 32.31 31.07
N THR A 973 16.75 32.91 30.78
CA THR A 973 15.53 32.15 30.44
C THR A 973 15.66 31.49 29.07
N LEU A 974 16.24 32.19 28.08
CA LEU A 974 16.55 31.61 26.76
C LEU A 974 17.56 30.47 26.90
N THR A 975 18.57 30.60 27.76
CA THR A 975 19.48 29.51 28.10
C THR A 975 18.73 28.31 28.71
N ALA A 976 17.82 28.55 29.66
CA ALA A 976 17.01 27.50 30.26
C ALA A 976 16.05 26.82 29.27
N ALA A 977 15.59 27.53 28.23
CA ALA A 977 14.79 26.96 27.14
C ALA A 977 15.64 26.19 26.12
N GLY A 978 16.82 26.73 25.78
CA GLY A 978 17.72 26.18 24.77
C GLY A 978 18.40 24.89 25.20
N VAL A 979 18.77 24.75 26.49
CA VAL A 979 19.48 23.56 26.99
C VAL A 979 18.65 22.27 26.86
N PRO A 980 17.39 22.21 27.34
CA PRO A 980 16.54 21.03 27.13
C PRO A 980 16.31 20.73 25.64
N LEU A 981 16.04 21.75 24.83
CA LEU A 981 15.84 21.60 23.39
C LEU A 981 17.09 21.01 22.72
N GLY A 982 18.28 21.53 23.05
CA GLY A 982 19.55 21.07 22.52
C GLY A 982 19.87 19.63 22.91
N ILE A 983 19.81 19.31 24.21
CA ILE A 983 20.17 17.99 24.74
C ILE A 983 19.20 16.91 24.25
N LEU A 984 17.89 17.14 24.36
CA LEU A 984 16.90 16.11 24.00
C LEU A 984 16.79 15.92 22.49
N SER A 985 16.87 16.99 21.70
CA SER A 985 16.88 16.85 20.24
C SER A 985 18.19 16.22 19.76
N GLY A 986 19.32 16.50 20.43
CA GLY A 986 20.58 15.81 20.20
C GLY A 986 20.51 14.32 20.53
N LEU A 987 19.85 13.95 21.63
CA LEU A 987 19.60 12.55 21.97
C LEU A 987 18.78 11.85 20.87
N VAL A 988 17.69 12.46 20.41
CA VAL A 988 16.88 11.91 19.32
C VAL A 988 17.67 11.84 18.01
N ALA A 989 18.52 12.83 17.71
CA ALA A 989 19.40 12.81 16.54
C ALA A 989 20.40 11.63 16.60
N VAL A 990 20.94 11.32 17.79
CA VAL A 990 21.86 10.18 17.99
C VAL A 990 21.14 8.83 17.89
N VAL A 991 19.92 8.73 18.43
CA VAL A 991 19.10 7.50 18.34
C VAL A 991 18.57 7.27 16.92
N GLY A 992 18.35 8.34 16.16
CA GLY A 992 17.63 8.35 14.89
C GLY A 992 16.14 8.67 15.09
N LEU A 993 15.60 9.55 14.24
CA LEU A 993 14.21 10.02 14.36
C LEU A 993 13.19 8.89 14.18
N GLU A 994 13.35 8.08 13.14
CA GLU A 994 12.45 6.96 12.83
C GLU A 994 12.34 5.99 14.01
N ARG A 995 13.48 5.56 14.54
CA ARG A 995 13.55 4.66 15.70
C ARG A 995 12.91 5.29 16.93
N ALA A 996 13.17 6.57 17.19
CA ALA A 996 12.58 7.26 18.33
C ALA A 996 11.05 7.37 18.24
N LEU A 997 10.52 7.68 17.05
CA LEU A 997 9.08 7.75 16.80
C LEU A 997 8.42 6.38 16.87
N THR A 998 9.08 5.34 16.37
CA THR A 998 8.60 3.94 16.43
C THR A 998 8.45 3.48 17.88
N VAL A 999 9.49 3.64 18.71
CA VAL A 999 9.44 3.29 20.15
C VAL A 999 8.38 4.11 20.88
N TRP A 1000 8.24 5.39 20.52
CA TRP A 1000 7.22 6.26 21.12
C TRP A 1000 5.81 5.81 20.74
N ASN A 1001 5.57 5.42 19.49
CA ASN A 1001 4.27 4.97 19.02
C ASN A 1001 3.91 3.58 19.55
N ASP A 1002 4.85 2.64 19.65
CA ASP A 1002 4.63 1.32 20.28
C ASP A 1002 4.11 1.44 21.73
N GLN A 1003 4.53 2.49 22.41
CA GLN A 1003 4.14 2.75 23.78
C GLN A 1003 2.77 3.42 23.90
N LEU A 1004 2.48 4.40 23.05
CA LEU A 1004 1.25 5.19 23.13
C LEU A 1004 0.10 4.69 22.25
N ALA A 1005 0.36 3.94 21.17
CA ALA A 1005 -0.61 3.48 20.18
C ALA A 1005 -1.49 4.61 19.62
N LEU A 1006 -0.85 5.63 19.02
CA LEU A 1006 -1.57 6.82 18.52
C LEU A 1006 -1.68 6.87 17.01
N LEU A 1007 -0.63 6.45 16.32
CA LEU A 1007 -0.57 6.33 14.87
C LEU A 1007 -0.62 4.85 14.50
N PRO A 1008 -1.01 4.50 13.26
CA PRO A 1008 -1.05 3.12 12.82
C PRO A 1008 0.25 2.38 13.11
N TRP A 1009 0.14 1.24 13.78
CA TRP A 1009 1.30 0.53 14.32
C TRP A 1009 2.21 -0.02 13.21
N GLY A 1010 1.59 -0.59 12.16
CA GLY A 1010 2.29 -1.12 10.99
C GLY A 1010 3.02 -0.04 10.18
N LEU A 1011 2.64 1.24 10.31
CA LEU A 1011 3.25 2.32 9.56
C LEU A 1011 4.77 2.40 9.77
N SER A 1012 5.21 2.28 11.02
CA SER A 1012 6.63 2.29 11.39
C SER A 1012 7.43 1.09 10.91
N ARG A 1013 6.76 -0.03 10.64
CA ARG A 1013 7.40 -1.32 10.35
C ARG A 1013 7.42 -1.63 8.85
N ILE A 1014 6.44 -1.09 8.12
CA ILE A 1014 6.26 -1.36 6.69
C ILE A 1014 6.75 -0.17 5.87
N LEU A 1015 6.30 1.06 6.18
CA LEU A 1015 6.52 2.23 5.31
C LEU A 1015 7.53 3.24 5.89
N GLY A 1016 7.76 3.19 7.22
CA GLY A 1016 8.49 4.18 7.98
C GLY A 1016 7.67 5.45 8.25
N ILE A 1017 7.54 5.85 9.51
CA ILE A 1017 6.77 7.03 9.94
C ILE A 1017 7.30 8.30 9.26
N THR A 1018 8.62 8.48 9.22
CA THR A 1018 9.25 9.70 8.69
C THR A 1018 9.13 9.80 7.18
N VAL A 1019 9.23 8.68 6.47
CA VAL A 1019 9.09 8.63 5.01
C VAL A 1019 7.64 8.92 4.63
N TYR A 1020 6.71 8.15 5.19
CA TYR A 1020 5.30 8.21 4.82
C TYR A 1020 4.61 9.53 5.21
N LEU A 1021 4.98 10.11 6.36
CA LEU A 1021 4.47 11.43 6.79
C LEU A 1021 5.32 12.60 6.27
N GLY A 1022 6.35 12.35 5.46
CA GLY A 1022 7.22 13.40 4.91
C GLY A 1022 7.98 14.21 5.98
N ILE A 1023 8.31 13.60 7.12
CA ILE A 1023 9.01 14.27 8.23
C ILE A 1023 10.52 14.29 7.92
N PRO A 1024 11.16 15.47 7.82
CA PRO A 1024 12.58 15.54 7.51
C PRO A 1024 13.45 14.83 8.54
N ALA A 1025 14.25 13.85 8.12
CA ALA A 1025 15.13 13.09 9.02
C ALA A 1025 16.12 13.98 9.80
N GLY A 1026 16.52 15.12 9.23
CA GLY A 1026 17.41 16.10 9.86
C GLY A 1026 16.74 16.99 10.92
N LEU A 1027 15.42 16.92 11.10
CA LEU A 1027 14.65 17.77 12.04
C LEU A 1027 15.23 17.80 13.47
N PRO A 1028 15.62 16.67 14.09
CA PRO A 1028 16.20 16.68 15.43
C PRO A 1028 17.56 17.40 15.47
N GLY A 1029 18.35 17.29 14.39
CA GLY A 1029 19.61 18.01 14.25
C GLY A 1029 19.40 19.52 14.18
N TYR A 1030 18.45 19.97 13.36
CA TYR A 1030 18.08 21.40 13.29
C TYR A 1030 17.57 21.93 14.63
N ALA A 1031 16.73 21.15 15.33
CA ALA A 1031 16.25 21.50 16.66
C ALA A 1031 17.39 21.55 17.70
N ALA A 1032 18.37 20.64 17.61
CA ALA A 1032 19.54 20.64 18.49
C ALA A 1032 20.43 21.89 18.26
N VAL A 1033 20.65 22.27 17.00
CA VAL A 1033 21.37 23.50 16.62
C VAL A 1033 20.60 24.73 17.12
N ALA A 1034 19.28 24.78 16.92
CA ALA A 1034 18.46 25.88 17.41
C ALA A 1034 18.52 26.00 18.95
N GLY A 1035 18.47 24.88 19.68
CA GLY A 1035 18.65 24.86 21.13
C GLY A 1035 20.03 25.35 21.58
N THR A 1036 21.08 24.97 20.85
CA THR A 1036 22.45 25.44 21.10
C THR A 1036 22.59 26.94 20.82
N ALA A 1037 22.03 27.43 19.72
CA ALA A 1037 22.02 28.85 19.37
C ALA A 1037 21.24 29.68 20.40
N LEU A 1038 20.05 29.22 20.82
CA LEU A 1038 19.27 29.84 21.89
C LEU A 1038 20.06 29.89 23.20
N THR A 1039 20.80 28.83 23.51
CA THR A 1039 21.67 28.76 24.68
C THR A 1039 22.80 29.80 24.60
N ALA A 1040 23.50 29.88 23.47
CA ALA A 1040 24.60 30.82 23.24
C ALA A 1040 24.12 32.28 23.26
N VAL A 1041 23.05 32.61 22.54
CA VAL A 1041 22.41 33.94 22.57
C VAL A 1041 21.96 34.28 23.98
N GLY A 1042 21.36 33.32 24.69
CA GLY A 1042 20.96 33.48 26.08
C GLY A 1042 22.14 33.84 26.99
N LEU A 1043 23.26 33.12 26.86
CA LEU A 1043 24.49 33.40 27.61
C LEU A 1043 25.08 34.77 27.24
N LEU A 1044 25.14 35.13 25.96
CA LEU A 1044 25.64 36.43 25.49
C LEU A 1044 24.82 37.60 26.04
N LEU A 1045 23.48 37.49 26.03
CA LEU A 1045 22.57 38.48 26.62
C LEU A 1045 22.70 38.57 28.15
N SER A 1046 23.29 37.54 28.77
CA SER A 1046 23.55 37.46 30.20
C SER A 1046 24.90 38.04 30.60
N ILE A 1047 25.86 38.16 29.67
CA ILE A 1047 27.18 38.76 29.89
C ILE A 1047 27.06 40.29 29.98
N ASN A 1048 27.65 40.83 31.04
CA ASN A 1048 27.56 42.24 31.38
C ASN A 1048 28.60 43.05 30.58
N ARG A 1049 28.25 43.56 29.38
CA ARG A 1049 29.04 44.62 28.72
C ARG A 1049 28.76 45.96 29.43
N GLY A 1050 29.51 46.22 30.49
CA GLY A 1050 29.41 47.46 31.27
C GLY A 1050 30.34 47.47 32.47
N ARG A 1051 31.66 47.43 32.21
CA ARG A 1051 32.62 48.16 33.04
C ARG A 1051 32.52 49.63 32.61
N GLN A 1052 31.98 50.50 33.45
CA GLN A 1052 32.54 51.85 33.55
C GLN A 1052 33.67 51.75 34.57
N PRO A 1053 34.92 52.11 34.22
CA PRO A 1053 35.95 52.33 35.23
C PRO A 1053 35.63 53.62 36.01
N ALA A 1054 35.87 53.56 37.32
CA ALA A 1054 35.91 54.60 38.36
C ALA A 1054 35.20 55.94 38.09
#